data_AF-G7VDP8-F1
#
_entry.id   AF-G7VDP8-F1
#
_cell.length_a   1.000
_cell.length_b   1.000
_cell.length_c   1.000
_cell.angle_alpha   90.00
_cell.angle_beta   90.00
_cell.angle_gamma   90.00
#
_symmetry.space_group_name_H-M   'P 1'
#
loop_
_entity.id
_entity.type
_entity.pdbx_description
1 polymer ?
#
loop_
_entity_poly.entity_id
_entity_poly.type
_entity_poly.pdbx_seq_one_letter_code
_entity_poly.pdbx_strand_id
1 'polypeptide(L)'
;MPKVKGISKGALAGIVIALVLIAAAAVLLMQPKAPPTTTPTTTPPTTTPQTTPTTTQTTTPTTPQTTQTTTATTPSPTATQTTTSPSPTATAPQKVFHKNVIYIINNDATARIQLYKTGTADIAAVPLDRLNEVVGTKMGNYMIELREDPNLLTLTIEYIVLNANKEPFNNPLVRQALAWAVPYDAILSRIYANRYARLYAVIPKGLPGYTDYGIVKYTYNITKAQELIKKSGIDPTKYTIVIDFNLGNDQRAQTAALLANAWARLGFKVTTEPLNWPTLLSKTEKGDFDVYIIGWLPDYLDPDDYASPLFYGGTRFKTLDVVEGTAQQISSMLSSAKVFDVGEAVVVVGPKGSGAKAEVPAGKKIYIVAYEVDLANTKPVNASTGFVDINPAFYRNYDVDAMIVAARTHFDPMLREALYKAISIASNVDPAIIWLGQAKFFMHNWNWVKGRYYTPLELERYDLLWETPDAPVVSTGIKDYKNGPDTYVIATIGWPQSFDPAASYESFGWEIFTQIGTTLVTFWRENTEYVVPSGAVAWAHDENGTTWYFVIRGGMKAYEPWNNKVYDIDAVDVLFSIWRIARLSLDPSWMITTYVDVNASSVLTEDEFKQVLSKGLVTEYAGKSYNVKSWDDLMKIFGYSGPTAGVVKLELTQAYPAILPILAAPFTMIVSMQYALGDKYQQALADSNNGKNPAAWAKYVTTGEDDATHRLLHEKPISTGPYYVADYQQDSYIVLKYNPYYWNATLWQQLYGFKP
;
A
#
# COMPACT_ATOMS: atom_id res chain seq x y z
N MET A 1 25.33 -0.20 -24.58
CA MET A 1 24.64 -0.32 -23.28
C MET A 1 24.85 -1.74 -22.77
N PRO A 2 25.34 -1.96 -21.54
CA PRO A 2 25.59 -3.31 -21.04
C PRO A 2 24.27 -4.07 -20.94
N LYS A 3 24.30 -5.34 -21.34
CA LYS A 3 23.14 -6.25 -21.35
C LYS A 3 22.48 -6.27 -19.98
N VAL A 4 21.23 -5.77 -19.90
CA VAL A 4 20.34 -6.00 -18.76
C VAL A 4 20.20 -7.51 -18.62
N LYS A 5 20.87 -8.10 -17.63
CA LYS A 5 20.65 -9.50 -17.27
C LYS A 5 19.23 -9.58 -16.75
N GLY A 6 18.40 -10.37 -17.43
CA GLY A 6 17.03 -10.63 -17.02
C GLY A 6 16.96 -11.04 -15.55
N ILE A 7 15.86 -10.62 -14.93
CA ILE A 7 15.43 -10.95 -13.56
C ILE A 7 15.77 -12.42 -13.28
N SER A 8 16.56 -12.66 -12.22
CA SER A 8 17.03 -14.00 -11.90
C SER A 8 15.86 -14.89 -11.47
N LYS A 9 15.98 -16.21 -11.67
CA LYS A 9 14.97 -17.20 -11.23
C LYS A 9 14.62 -17.11 -9.72
N GLY A 10 15.47 -16.48 -8.90
CA GLY A 10 15.19 -16.21 -7.49
C GLY A 10 14.15 -15.09 -7.26
N ALA A 11 14.16 -14.04 -8.07
CA ALA A 11 13.14 -13.00 -8.05
C ALA A 11 11.80 -13.46 -8.67
N LEU A 12 11.85 -14.44 -9.58
CA LEU A 12 10.68 -15.19 -10.04
C LEU A 12 10.10 -16.14 -8.97
N ALA A 13 10.87 -16.51 -7.96
CA ALA A 13 10.43 -17.37 -6.86
C ALA A 13 10.00 -16.56 -5.62
N GLY A 14 10.52 -15.34 -5.43
CA GLY A 14 10.12 -14.42 -4.36
C GLY A 14 8.61 -14.13 -4.41
N ILE A 15 8.13 -13.59 -5.54
CA ILE A 15 6.71 -13.31 -5.80
C ILE A 15 5.84 -14.55 -5.55
N VAL A 16 6.39 -15.73 -5.88
CA VAL A 16 5.72 -17.02 -5.75
C VAL A 16 5.71 -17.52 -4.31
N ILE A 17 6.72 -17.26 -3.47
CA ILE A 17 6.80 -17.83 -2.11
C ILE A 17 6.08 -16.95 -1.08
N ALA A 18 6.15 -15.62 -1.19
CA ALA A 18 5.48 -14.71 -0.25
C ALA A 18 3.94 -14.85 -0.30
N LEU A 19 3.36 -14.96 -1.51
CA LEU A 19 1.92 -15.15 -1.68
C LEU A 19 1.47 -16.62 -1.48
N VAL A 20 2.37 -17.59 -1.70
CA VAL A 20 2.12 -19.01 -1.37
C VAL A 20 2.07 -19.23 0.14
N LEU A 21 2.90 -18.57 0.95
CA LEU A 21 2.93 -18.79 2.40
C LEU A 21 1.73 -18.17 3.13
N ILE A 22 1.26 -16.99 2.72
CA ILE A 22 0.11 -16.31 3.35
C ILE A 22 -1.19 -17.11 3.19
N ALA A 23 -1.36 -17.82 2.07
CA ALA A 23 -2.56 -18.62 1.81
C ALA A 23 -2.39 -20.14 2.08
N ALA A 24 -1.18 -20.71 1.91
CA ALA A 24 -0.96 -22.12 2.23
C ALA A 24 -1.04 -22.40 3.73
N ALA A 25 -0.64 -21.45 4.59
CA ALA A 25 -0.83 -21.57 6.04
C ALA A 25 -2.33 -21.61 6.41
N ALA A 26 -3.17 -20.81 5.74
CA ALA A 26 -4.62 -20.83 5.97
C ALA A 26 -5.30 -22.10 5.40
N VAL A 27 -4.83 -22.64 4.28
CA VAL A 27 -5.44 -23.81 3.62
C VAL A 27 -4.96 -25.15 4.20
N LEU A 28 -3.73 -25.28 4.70
CA LEU A 28 -3.29 -26.48 5.44
C LEU A 28 -4.04 -26.63 6.78
N LEU A 29 -4.62 -25.56 7.29
CA LEU A 29 -5.42 -25.53 8.52
C LEU A 29 -6.92 -25.78 8.29
N MET A 30 -7.37 -25.96 7.03
CA MET A 30 -8.77 -26.21 6.68
C MET A 30 -9.08 -27.65 6.27
N GLN A 31 -8.10 -28.57 6.30
CA GLN A 31 -8.41 -29.99 6.22
C GLN A 31 -8.78 -30.51 7.61
N PRO A 32 -9.93 -31.17 7.81
CA PRO A 32 -10.15 -31.95 9.02
C PRO A 32 -9.05 -33.02 9.08
N LYS A 33 -8.14 -32.92 10.05
CA LYS A 33 -7.26 -34.04 10.41
C LYS A 33 -8.15 -35.24 10.66
N ALA A 34 -7.94 -36.32 9.89
CA ALA A 34 -8.59 -37.59 10.16
C ALA A 34 -8.31 -37.95 11.64
N PRO A 35 -9.34 -38.27 12.45
CA PRO A 35 -9.13 -38.65 13.83
C PRO A 35 -8.28 -39.93 13.89
N PRO A 36 -7.43 -40.08 14.92
CA PRO A 36 -6.62 -41.29 15.07
C PRO A 36 -7.55 -42.51 15.16
N THR A 37 -7.28 -43.50 14.30
CA THR A 37 -7.90 -44.82 14.33
C THR A 37 -7.72 -45.43 15.72
N THR A 38 -8.82 -45.51 16.48
CA THR A 38 -8.91 -46.32 17.70
C THR A 38 -9.93 -47.44 17.45
N THR A 39 -9.44 -48.67 17.61
CA THR A 39 -10.20 -49.92 17.44
C THR A 39 -11.28 -50.02 18.54
N PRO A 40 -12.50 -50.50 18.24
CA PRO A 40 -13.60 -50.45 19.18
C PRO A 40 -13.52 -51.61 20.19
N THR A 41 -13.78 -51.30 21.46
CA THR A 41 -14.21 -52.32 22.44
C THR A 41 -15.56 -51.90 23.00
N THR A 42 -16.46 -52.87 23.02
CA THR A 42 -17.89 -52.85 23.34
C THR A 42 -18.21 -52.49 24.79
N THR A 43 -19.37 -51.86 25.03
CA THR A 43 -20.53 -52.30 25.91
C THR A 43 -21.35 -51.07 26.39
N PRO A 44 -22.71 -51.10 26.40
CA PRO A 44 -23.58 -49.94 26.69
C PRO A 44 -24.07 -49.87 28.16
N PRO A 45 -24.65 -48.72 28.61
CA PRO A 45 -26.09 -48.73 28.97
C PRO A 45 -26.91 -47.41 28.77
N THR A 46 -28.14 -47.61 28.27
CA THR A 46 -29.50 -47.07 28.64
C THR A 46 -29.82 -45.64 29.13
N THR A 47 -30.89 -45.09 28.50
CA THR A 47 -32.06 -44.27 29.00
C THR A 47 -31.81 -42.83 29.48
N THR A 48 -32.56 -41.75 29.16
CA THR A 48 -34.01 -41.47 28.93
C THR A 48 -34.15 -40.07 28.27
N PRO A 49 -35.22 -39.73 27.52
CA PRO A 49 -35.38 -38.40 26.91
C PRO A 49 -36.13 -37.40 27.80
N GLN A 50 -35.74 -36.12 27.78
CA GLN A 50 -36.55 -35.06 28.37
C GLN A 50 -36.66 -33.83 27.47
N THR A 51 -37.86 -33.27 27.53
CA THR A 51 -38.56 -32.38 26.62
C THR A 51 -38.16 -30.90 26.71
N THR A 52 -38.34 -30.19 25.58
CA THR A 52 -38.46 -28.73 25.45
C THR A 52 -39.49 -28.13 26.43
N PRO A 53 -39.42 -26.81 26.71
CA PRO A 53 -40.41 -25.95 26.04
C PRO A 53 -39.93 -24.57 25.60
N THR A 54 -40.51 -24.18 24.47
CA THR A 54 -40.56 -22.86 23.84
C THR A 54 -41.34 -21.87 24.71
N THR A 55 -40.95 -20.59 24.71
CA THR A 55 -41.86 -19.50 25.12
C THR A 55 -41.77 -18.32 24.15
N THR A 56 -42.94 -17.90 23.69
CA THR A 56 -43.24 -16.78 22.79
C THR A 56 -43.88 -15.66 23.59
N GLN A 57 -43.47 -14.40 23.40
CA GLN A 57 -44.26 -13.18 23.68
C GLN A 57 -43.83 -12.14 22.62
N THR A 58 -44.62 -11.77 21.61
CA THR A 58 -45.87 -10.98 21.56
C THR A 58 -45.70 -9.50 21.97
N THR A 59 -45.93 -8.68 20.94
CA THR A 59 -45.96 -7.23 20.76
C THR A 59 -47.03 -6.48 21.55
N THR A 60 -46.84 -5.18 21.85
CA THR A 60 -47.70 -4.07 21.37
C THR A 60 -47.09 -2.66 21.65
N PRO A 61 -47.55 -1.59 20.94
CA PRO A 61 -46.83 -0.33 20.69
C PRO A 61 -47.38 0.90 21.45
N THR A 62 -46.65 2.01 21.40
CA THR A 62 -47.19 3.36 21.64
C THR A 62 -46.45 4.41 20.83
N THR A 63 -47.19 5.40 20.32
CA THR A 63 -46.80 6.55 19.47
C THR A 63 -47.62 7.76 19.95
N PRO A 64 -47.52 8.97 19.36
CA PRO A 64 -46.46 10.00 19.42
C PRO A 64 -46.98 11.34 20.03
N GLN A 65 -46.10 12.34 20.20
CA GLN A 65 -46.36 13.81 20.17
C GLN A 65 -45.07 14.53 20.62
N THR A 66 -44.61 15.72 20.16
CA THR A 66 -45.15 16.79 19.31
C THR A 66 -43.99 17.68 18.85
N THR A 67 -44.18 18.33 17.71
CA THR A 67 -43.39 19.41 17.10
C THR A 67 -43.44 20.72 17.89
N GLN A 68 -42.36 21.49 17.96
CA GLN A 68 -42.43 22.96 17.89
C GLN A 68 -41.12 23.63 17.45
N THR A 69 -41.27 24.48 16.45
CA THR A 69 -40.33 25.39 15.79
C THR A 69 -40.26 26.71 16.57
N THR A 70 -39.10 27.39 16.62
CA THR A 70 -39.02 28.85 16.34
C THR A 70 -37.56 29.39 16.28
N THR A 71 -37.32 30.05 15.15
CA THR A 71 -36.46 31.20 14.78
C THR A 71 -35.64 32.01 15.79
N ALA A 72 -34.51 32.49 15.24
CA ALA A 72 -33.50 33.40 15.78
C ALA A 72 -33.95 34.85 16.04
N THR A 73 -33.22 35.57 16.90
CA THR A 73 -32.80 36.99 16.73
C THR A 73 -31.87 37.44 17.87
N THR A 74 -30.78 38.11 17.52
CA THR A 74 -29.88 38.88 18.41
C THR A 74 -30.49 40.25 18.72
N PRO A 75 -30.31 40.83 19.93
CA PRO A 75 -29.27 41.87 20.08
C PRO A 75 -28.61 41.95 21.48
N SER A 76 -27.39 42.49 21.51
CA SER A 76 -26.70 43.09 22.68
C SER A 76 -27.03 44.62 22.71
N PRO A 77 -26.75 45.46 23.76
CA PRO A 77 -25.78 45.27 24.84
C PRO A 77 -26.12 45.89 26.24
N THR A 78 -25.18 45.66 27.19
CA THR A 78 -24.81 46.47 28.38
C THR A 78 -25.66 46.39 29.65
N ALA A 79 -25.13 45.71 30.69
CA ALA A 79 -24.58 46.34 31.90
C ALA A 79 -24.35 45.34 33.06
N THR A 80 -23.31 45.65 33.85
CA THR A 80 -23.08 45.24 35.25
C THR A 80 -22.28 43.95 35.48
N GLN A 81 -20.96 44.15 35.66
CA GLN A 81 -20.06 43.17 36.24
C GLN A 81 -20.53 42.79 37.66
N THR A 82 -20.94 41.54 37.80
CA THR A 82 -20.96 40.84 39.09
C THR A 82 -19.87 39.78 39.03
N THR A 83 -18.92 39.88 39.96
CA THR A 83 -17.79 38.97 40.06
C THR A 83 -18.24 37.62 40.59
N THR A 84 -18.54 36.68 39.69
CA THR A 84 -18.63 35.25 40.00
C THR A 84 -17.27 34.60 39.78
N SER A 85 -16.74 33.98 40.84
CA SER A 85 -15.53 33.16 40.83
C SER A 85 -15.50 32.22 39.60
N PRO A 86 -14.35 32.06 38.90
CA PRO A 86 -14.27 31.10 37.82
C PRO A 86 -14.47 29.69 38.38
N SER A 87 -15.44 28.98 37.82
CA SER A 87 -15.53 27.52 37.92
C SER A 87 -14.18 26.93 37.50
N PRO A 88 -13.67 25.87 38.15
CA PRO A 88 -12.35 25.34 37.83
C PRO A 88 -12.33 24.95 36.36
N THR A 89 -11.39 25.55 35.63
CA THR A 89 -11.02 25.20 34.28
C THR A 89 -10.99 23.68 34.16
N ALA A 90 -11.89 23.10 33.38
CA ALA A 90 -11.84 21.69 33.03
C ALA A 90 -10.42 21.42 32.52
N THR A 91 -9.64 20.70 33.33
CA THR A 91 -8.27 20.34 32.98
C THR A 91 -8.36 19.61 31.65
N ALA A 92 -7.64 20.06 30.63
CA ALA A 92 -7.60 19.33 29.36
C ALA A 92 -7.33 17.84 29.67
N PRO A 93 -8.09 16.90 29.09
CA PRO A 93 -7.95 15.49 29.44
C PRO A 93 -6.49 15.10 29.23
N GLN A 94 -5.88 14.59 30.30
CA GLN A 94 -4.50 14.12 30.26
C GLN A 94 -4.47 12.90 29.35
N LYS A 95 -3.93 13.06 28.14
CA LYS A 95 -3.75 11.95 27.21
C LYS A 95 -2.77 10.95 27.83
N VAL A 96 -3.14 9.68 27.88
CA VAL A 96 -2.27 8.61 28.40
C VAL A 96 -1.49 8.01 27.24
N PHE A 97 -0.19 7.84 27.43
CA PHE A 97 0.68 7.18 26.46
C PHE A 97 0.58 5.66 26.62
N HIS A 98 0.37 4.94 25.52
CA HIS A 98 0.39 3.47 25.52
C HIS A 98 1.81 2.95 25.73
N LYS A 99 2.08 2.40 26.91
CA LYS A 99 3.35 1.76 27.26
C LYS A 99 3.47 0.38 26.63
N ASN A 100 2.35 -0.28 26.42
CA ASN A 100 2.27 -1.60 25.80
C ASN A 100 1.32 -1.57 24.60
N VAL A 101 1.59 -2.42 23.62
CA VAL A 101 0.63 -2.79 22.58
C VAL A 101 0.56 -4.31 22.53
N ILE A 102 -0.63 -4.88 22.49
CA ILE A 102 -0.83 -6.33 22.50
C ILE A 102 -1.63 -6.73 21.27
N TYR A 103 -1.04 -7.57 20.43
CA TYR A 103 -1.79 -8.29 19.40
C TYR A 103 -2.26 -9.63 19.99
N ILE A 104 -3.56 -9.88 19.98
CA ILE A 104 -4.19 -11.18 20.25
C ILE A 104 -4.54 -11.79 18.89
N ILE A 105 -3.94 -12.92 18.55
CA ILE A 105 -4.08 -13.54 17.23
C ILE A 105 -5.06 -14.69 17.34
N ASN A 106 -6.13 -14.63 16.55
CA ASN A 106 -7.13 -15.68 16.50
C ASN A 106 -7.77 -15.77 15.11
N ASN A 107 -7.65 -16.92 14.45
CA ASN A 107 -8.17 -17.10 13.10
C ASN A 107 -9.70 -17.21 13.05
N ASP A 108 -10.38 -17.52 14.16
CA ASP A 108 -11.84 -17.55 14.23
C ASP A 108 -12.44 -16.15 14.40
N ALA A 109 -13.25 -15.72 13.43
CA ALA A 109 -13.87 -14.40 13.43
C ALA A 109 -14.84 -14.21 14.61
N THR A 110 -15.54 -15.26 15.03
CA THR A 110 -16.48 -15.19 16.15
C THR A 110 -15.75 -14.93 17.46
N ALA A 111 -14.62 -15.59 17.70
CA ALA A 111 -13.77 -15.37 18.86
C ALA A 111 -13.23 -13.93 18.91
N ARG A 112 -12.72 -13.39 17.78
CA ARG A 112 -12.28 -11.98 17.70
C ARG A 112 -13.42 -11.00 17.99
N ILE A 113 -14.61 -11.25 17.46
CA ILE A 113 -15.82 -10.45 17.75
C ILE A 113 -16.13 -10.48 19.25
N GLN A 114 -16.01 -11.62 19.93
CA GLN A 114 -16.22 -11.68 21.38
C GLN A 114 -15.16 -10.92 22.17
N LEU A 115 -13.87 -11.06 21.83
CA LEU A 115 -12.78 -10.29 22.45
C LEU A 115 -13.03 -8.79 22.32
N TYR A 116 -13.51 -8.35 21.15
CA TYR A 116 -13.83 -6.95 20.92
C TYR A 116 -15.02 -6.48 21.76
N LYS A 117 -16.15 -7.20 21.73
CA LYS A 117 -17.40 -6.83 22.42
C LYS A 117 -17.27 -6.86 23.94
N THR A 118 -16.38 -7.67 24.48
CA THR A 118 -16.09 -7.77 25.91
C THR A 118 -15.07 -6.75 26.40
N GLY A 119 -14.59 -5.84 25.54
CA GLY A 119 -13.59 -4.83 25.90
C GLY A 119 -12.19 -5.43 26.12
N THR A 120 -12.00 -6.73 25.87
CA THR A 120 -10.67 -7.37 25.91
C THR A 120 -9.75 -6.80 24.83
N ALA A 121 -10.29 -6.35 23.70
CA ALA A 121 -9.57 -5.63 22.67
C ALA A 121 -10.25 -4.29 22.32
N ASP A 122 -9.43 -3.30 21.96
CA ASP A 122 -9.85 -1.95 21.56
C ASP A 122 -10.31 -1.89 20.10
N ILE A 123 -9.68 -2.70 19.27
CA ILE A 123 -10.00 -2.93 17.87
C ILE A 123 -9.89 -4.42 17.55
N ALA A 124 -10.57 -4.86 16.48
CA ALA A 124 -10.49 -6.24 16.02
C ALA A 124 -10.65 -6.37 14.51
N ALA A 125 -10.00 -7.35 13.88
CA ALA A 125 -10.25 -7.68 12.48
C ALA A 125 -11.65 -8.32 12.33
N VAL A 126 -12.65 -7.55 11.89
CA VAL A 126 -14.05 -7.98 11.73
C VAL A 126 -14.42 -8.10 10.25
N PRO A 127 -14.97 -9.23 9.79
CA PRO A 127 -15.50 -9.34 8.43
C PRO A 127 -16.54 -8.25 8.12
N LEU A 128 -16.48 -7.67 6.91
CA LEU A 128 -17.31 -6.52 6.51
C LEU A 128 -18.82 -6.76 6.66
N ASP A 129 -19.27 -7.99 6.37
CA ASP A 129 -20.66 -8.44 6.48
C ASP A 129 -21.12 -8.61 7.93
N ARG A 130 -20.17 -8.75 8.87
CA ARG A 130 -20.42 -8.92 10.31
C ARG A 130 -20.19 -7.66 11.13
N LEU A 131 -19.83 -6.52 10.53
CA LEU A 131 -19.63 -5.25 11.24
C LEU A 131 -20.85 -4.84 12.09
N ASN A 132 -22.07 -5.14 11.62
CA ASN A 132 -23.29 -4.85 12.37
C ASN A 132 -23.43 -5.64 13.68
N GLU A 133 -22.65 -6.70 13.90
CA GLU A 133 -22.65 -7.47 15.14
C GLU A 133 -21.87 -6.79 16.28
N VAL A 134 -20.93 -5.90 15.92
CA VAL A 134 -20.04 -5.21 16.87
C VAL A 134 -20.41 -3.75 17.07
N VAL A 135 -20.78 -3.03 16.00
CA VAL A 135 -21.11 -1.61 16.06
C VAL A 135 -22.32 -1.38 16.97
N GLY A 136 -22.20 -0.42 17.89
CA GLY A 136 -23.24 -0.14 18.89
C GLY A 136 -23.15 -0.98 20.17
N THR A 137 -22.23 -1.95 20.25
CA THR A 137 -21.97 -2.67 21.52
C THR A 137 -21.52 -1.68 22.58
N LYS A 138 -22.08 -1.77 23.79
CA LYS A 138 -21.84 -0.83 24.89
C LYS A 138 -21.06 -1.48 26.04
N MET A 139 -20.23 -0.67 26.69
CA MET A 139 -19.56 -1.00 27.95
C MET A 139 -19.46 0.27 28.80
N GLY A 140 -20.19 0.31 29.92
CA GLY A 140 -20.32 1.54 30.70
C GLY A 140 -20.84 2.70 29.84
N ASN A 141 -20.12 3.82 29.82
CA ASN A 141 -20.46 5.02 29.03
C ASN A 141 -19.94 4.98 27.60
N TYR A 142 -19.30 3.88 27.19
CA TYR A 142 -18.62 3.76 25.93
C TYR A 142 -19.33 2.79 24.99
N MET A 143 -19.01 2.91 23.71
CA MET A 143 -19.52 2.02 22.66
C MET A 143 -18.52 1.82 21.54
N ILE A 144 -18.66 0.69 20.84
CA ILE A 144 -17.99 0.47 19.56
C ILE A 144 -18.67 1.38 18.53
N GLU A 145 -17.91 2.31 17.99
CA GLU A 145 -18.36 3.22 16.95
C GLU A 145 -17.83 2.78 15.58
N LEU A 146 -18.62 3.07 14.56
CA LEU A 146 -18.21 3.03 13.17
C LEU A 146 -18.06 4.47 12.71
N ARG A 147 -16.82 4.87 12.39
CA ARG A 147 -16.52 6.15 11.76
C ARG A 147 -16.41 5.91 10.27
N GLU A 148 -17.35 6.47 9.51
CA GLU A 148 -17.30 6.50 8.05
C GLU A 148 -17.07 7.94 7.61
N ASP A 149 -16.19 8.13 6.64
CA ASP A 149 -16.13 9.39 5.88
C ASP A 149 -16.35 9.05 4.40
N PRO A 150 -17.59 9.22 3.89
CA PRO A 150 -17.89 8.89 2.51
C PRO A 150 -17.20 9.81 1.49
N ASN A 151 -16.59 10.92 1.94
CA ASN A 151 -15.84 11.85 1.09
C ASN A 151 -14.34 11.53 1.05
N LEU A 152 -13.83 10.77 2.02
CA LEU A 152 -12.46 10.26 2.03
C LEU A 152 -12.43 8.88 1.35
N LEU A 153 -11.69 8.78 0.25
CA LEU A 153 -11.47 7.51 -0.44
C LEU A 153 -10.09 6.98 -0.07
N THR A 154 -9.99 5.68 0.21
CA THR A 154 -8.70 5.02 0.37
C THR A 154 -8.16 4.61 -0.99
N LEU A 155 -6.89 4.26 -1.07
CA LEU A 155 -6.26 3.88 -2.34
C LEU A 155 -6.54 2.42 -2.74
N THR A 156 -7.33 1.70 -1.96
CA THR A 156 -7.74 0.33 -2.27
C THR A 156 -8.79 0.30 -3.38
N ILE A 157 -8.53 -0.45 -4.44
CA ILE A 157 -9.40 -0.56 -5.63
C ILE A 157 -9.83 -2.00 -5.89
N GLU A 158 -10.97 -2.17 -6.55
CA GLU A 158 -11.46 -3.46 -7.05
C GLU A 158 -11.74 -3.33 -8.55
N TYR A 159 -11.35 -4.35 -9.33
CA TYR A 159 -11.45 -4.33 -10.78
C TYR A 159 -11.56 -5.74 -11.39
N ILE A 160 -11.92 -5.77 -12.67
CA ILE A 160 -12.07 -6.98 -13.48
C ILE A 160 -11.03 -6.93 -14.59
N VAL A 161 -10.25 -7.98 -14.75
CA VAL A 161 -9.22 -8.08 -15.78
C VAL A 161 -9.73 -8.94 -16.93
N LEU A 162 -9.57 -8.46 -18.17
CA LEU A 162 -9.86 -9.21 -19.39
C LEU A 162 -8.54 -9.62 -20.05
N ASN A 163 -8.38 -10.87 -20.47
CA ASN A 163 -7.18 -11.29 -21.20
C ASN A 163 -7.14 -10.71 -22.62
N ALA A 164 -6.61 -9.51 -22.80
CA ALA A 164 -6.59 -8.79 -24.07
C ALA A 164 -5.75 -9.47 -25.17
N ASN A 165 -5.01 -10.52 -24.85
CA ASN A 165 -4.28 -11.35 -25.82
C ASN A 165 -5.10 -12.56 -26.33
N LYS A 166 -6.31 -12.78 -25.82
CA LYS A 166 -7.18 -13.92 -26.16
C LYS A 166 -8.46 -13.46 -26.85
N GLU A 167 -8.91 -14.19 -27.87
CA GLU A 167 -10.24 -13.95 -28.44
C GLU A 167 -11.35 -14.33 -27.44
N PRO A 168 -12.45 -13.57 -27.34
CA PRO A 168 -12.80 -12.38 -28.14
C PRO A 168 -12.29 -11.06 -27.53
N PHE A 169 -11.59 -11.11 -26.40
CA PHE A 169 -11.14 -9.94 -25.64
C PHE A 169 -10.04 -9.14 -26.31
N ASN A 170 -9.34 -9.68 -27.32
CA ASN A 170 -8.42 -8.94 -28.17
C ASN A 170 -9.10 -7.83 -29.01
N ASN A 171 -10.42 -7.90 -29.19
CA ASN A 171 -11.20 -6.87 -29.87
C ASN A 171 -11.66 -5.75 -28.90
N PRO A 172 -11.24 -4.49 -29.09
CA PRO A 172 -11.59 -3.40 -28.19
C PRO A 172 -13.11 -3.13 -28.10
N LEU A 173 -13.87 -3.38 -29.17
CA LEU A 173 -15.33 -3.22 -29.14
C LEU A 173 -16.01 -4.24 -28.22
N VAL A 174 -15.44 -5.45 -28.10
CA VAL A 174 -15.92 -6.47 -27.16
C VAL A 174 -15.63 -6.05 -25.73
N ARG A 175 -14.41 -5.57 -25.45
CA ARG A 175 -14.04 -5.04 -24.11
C ARG A 175 -14.96 -3.89 -23.69
N GLN A 176 -15.20 -2.94 -24.59
CA GLN A 176 -16.14 -1.83 -24.35
C GLN A 176 -17.57 -2.34 -24.13
N ALA A 177 -18.04 -3.32 -24.90
CA ALA A 177 -19.37 -3.91 -24.71
C ALA A 177 -19.52 -4.56 -23.32
N LEU A 178 -18.52 -5.33 -22.90
CA LEU A 178 -18.51 -5.98 -21.58
C LEU A 178 -18.51 -4.94 -20.45
N ALA A 179 -17.77 -3.84 -20.60
CA ALA A 179 -17.78 -2.71 -19.65
C ALA A 179 -19.17 -2.04 -19.56
N TRP A 180 -19.84 -1.76 -20.68
CA TRP A 180 -21.22 -1.24 -20.69
C TRP A 180 -22.24 -2.24 -20.13
N ALA A 181 -21.94 -3.54 -20.16
CA ALA A 181 -22.82 -4.57 -19.61
C ALA A 181 -22.61 -4.84 -18.11
N VAL A 182 -21.67 -4.18 -17.43
CA VAL A 182 -21.46 -4.40 -15.98
C VAL A 182 -22.57 -3.70 -15.16
N PRO A 183 -23.26 -4.42 -14.25
CA PRO A 183 -24.29 -3.85 -13.38
C PRO A 183 -23.66 -3.12 -12.17
N TYR A 184 -22.90 -2.05 -12.42
CA TYR A 184 -22.09 -1.35 -11.41
C TYR A 184 -22.87 -0.96 -10.14
N ASP A 185 -24.03 -0.33 -10.27
CA ASP A 185 -24.81 0.15 -9.12
C ASP A 185 -25.29 -1.01 -8.24
N ALA A 186 -25.67 -2.14 -8.86
CA ALA A 186 -26.09 -3.33 -8.12
C ALA A 186 -24.90 -3.95 -7.36
N ILE A 187 -23.71 -4.00 -7.98
CA ILE A 187 -22.48 -4.47 -7.35
C ILE A 187 -22.14 -3.57 -6.15
N LEU A 188 -21.99 -2.27 -6.36
CA LEU A 188 -21.53 -1.35 -5.32
C LEU A 188 -22.54 -1.23 -4.15
N SER A 189 -23.83 -1.19 -4.45
CA SER A 189 -24.85 -1.03 -3.39
C SER A 189 -25.15 -2.32 -2.64
N ARG A 190 -25.31 -3.46 -3.34
CA ARG A 190 -25.79 -4.71 -2.72
C ARG A 190 -24.65 -5.56 -2.18
N ILE A 191 -23.52 -5.61 -2.88
CA ILE A 191 -22.38 -6.46 -2.50
C ILE A 191 -21.44 -5.71 -1.56
N TYR A 192 -21.10 -4.46 -1.92
CA TYR A 192 -20.16 -3.64 -1.14
C TYR A 192 -20.86 -2.68 -0.16
N ALA A 193 -22.19 -2.76 -0.01
CA ALA A 193 -22.96 -1.92 0.92
C ALA A 193 -22.65 -0.42 0.81
N ASN A 194 -22.42 0.09 -0.41
CA ASN A 194 -22.01 1.45 -0.72
C ASN A 194 -20.66 1.90 -0.13
N ARG A 195 -19.81 0.97 0.34
CA ARG A 195 -18.46 1.26 0.85
C ARG A 195 -17.40 1.42 -0.24
N TYR A 196 -17.79 1.32 -1.50
CA TYR A 196 -16.94 1.65 -2.64
C TYR A 196 -17.60 2.76 -3.46
N ALA A 197 -16.81 3.75 -3.87
CA ALA A 197 -17.19 4.74 -4.87
C ALA A 197 -16.80 4.25 -6.27
N ARG A 198 -17.48 4.71 -7.32
CA ARG A 198 -17.12 4.34 -8.70
C ARG A 198 -15.71 4.86 -9.04
N LEU A 199 -14.87 3.95 -9.54
CA LEU A 199 -13.60 4.25 -10.18
C LEU A 199 -13.72 3.96 -11.68
N TYR A 200 -13.12 4.82 -12.52
CA TYR A 200 -13.29 4.75 -13.97
C TYR A 200 -11.99 4.55 -14.75
N ALA A 201 -10.84 4.71 -14.11
CA ALA A 201 -9.52 4.67 -14.74
C ALA A 201 -8.48 4.09 -13.77
N VAL A 202 -7.26 3.86 -14.28
CA VAL A 202 -6.18 3.19 -13.54
C VAL A 202 -5.71 3.94 -12.30
N ILE A 203 -5.70 5.27 -12.29
CA ILE A 203 -5.25 6.06 -11.14
C ILE A 203 -6.43 6.33 -10.20
N PRO A 204 -6.39 5.88 -8.92
CA PRO A 204 -7.43 6.17 -7.94
C PRO A 204 -7.44 7.65 -7.53
N LYS A 205 -8.60 8.13 -7.06
CA LYS A 205 -8.75 9.50 -6.56
C LYS A 205 -7.90 9.68 -5.29
N GLY A 206 -7.16 10.78 -5.23
CA GLY A 206 -6.23 11.07 -4.14
C GLY A 206 -4.75 11.04 -4.55
N LEU A 207 -4.46 10.58 -5.77
CA LEU A 207 -3.12 10.61 -6.38
C LEU A 207 -3.03 11.62 -7.54
N PRO A 208 -1.85 12.20 -7.80
CA PRO A 208 -1.58 12.93 -9.03
C PRO A 208 -1.93 12.06 -10.25
N GLY A 209 -2.51 12.66 -11.28
CA GLY A 209 -2.93 11.91 -12.46
C GLY A 209 -4.37 11.41 -12.44
N TYR A 210 -5.04 11.41 -11.29
CA TYR A 210 -6.49 11.22 -11.26
C TYR A 210 -7.18 12.33 -12.08
N THR A 211 -8.18 11.95 -12.88
CA THR A 211 -9.00 12.89 -13.63
C THR A 211 -10.38 12.32 -13.89
N ASP A 212 -11.39 13.19 -13.82
CA ASP A 212 -12.74 12.92 -14.36
C ASP A 212 -12.92 13.48 -15.78
N TYR A 213 -12.03 14.37 -16.21
CA TYR A 213 -12.03 14.97 -17.54
C TYR A 213 -11.58 13.96 -18.60
N GLY A 214 -12.30 13.92 -19.73
CA GLY A 214 -12.01 13.00 -20.84
C GLY A 214 -12.35 11.53 -20.56
N ILE A 215 -12.94 11.21 -19.40
CA ILE A 215 -13.26 9.84 -19.00
C ILE A 215 -14.67 9.44 -19.47
N VAL A 216 -14.78 8.30 -20.15
CA VAL A 216 -16.03 7.60 -20.45
C VAL A 216 -16.61 7.02 -19.17
N LYS A 217 -17.78 7.54 -18.78
CA LYS A 217 -18.54 7.05 -17.62
C LYS A 217 -19.35 5.80 -17.99
N TYR A 218 -18.70 4.64 -17.98
CA TYR A 218 -19.38 3.36 -18.15
C TYR A 218 -20.42 3.16 -17.06
N THR A 219 -21.66 3.00 -17.49
CA THR A 219 -22.85 2.67 -16.69
C THR A 219 -23.51 1.44 -17.29
N TYR A 220 -24.42 0.80 -16.57
CA TYR A 220 -25.12 -0.38 -17.10
C TYR A 220 -26.04 0.01 -18.27
N ASN A 221 -25.66 -0.37 -19.49
CA ASN A 221 -26.41 -0.16 -20.71
C ASN A 221 -26.28 -1.36 -21.65
N ILE A 222 -27.21 -2.32 -21.49
CA ILE A 222 -27.19 -3.57 -22.26
C ILE A 222 -27.43 -3.33 -23.77
N THR A 223 -28.23 -2.33 -24.15
CA THR A 223 -28.52 -2.01 -25.55
C THR A 223 -27.25 -1.56 -26.26
N LYS A 224 -26.51 -0.61 -25.66
CA LYS A 224 -25.23 -0.14 -26.19
C LYS A 224 -24.20 -1.28 -26.26
N ALA A 225 -24.17 -2.14 -25.25
CA ALA A 225 -23.31 -3.31 -25.27
C ALA A 225 -23.64 -4.26 -26.45
N GLN A 226 -24.92 -4.55 -26.70
CA GLN A 226 -25.35 -5.37 -27.84
C GLN A 226 -25.01 -4.73 -29.19
N GLU A 227 -25.14 -3.40 -29.33
CA GLU A 227 -24.71 -2.68 -30.52
C GLU A 227 -23.21 -2.80 -30.78
N LEU A 228 -22.39 -2.72 -29.72
CA LEU A 228 -20.94 -2.87 -29.81
C LEU A 228 -20.53 -4.31 -30.18
N ILE A 229 -21.19 -5.33 -29.63
CA ILE A 229 -21.00 -6.73 -30.04
C ILE A 229 -21.39 -6.92 -31.52
N LYS A 230 -22.47 -6.32 -31.99
CA LYS A 230 -22.84 -6.38 -33.40
C LYS A 230 -21.79 -5.69 -34.30
N LYS A 231 -21.29 -4.53 -33.88
CA LYS A 231 -20.25 -3.77 -34.60
C LYS A 231 -18.89 -4.48 -34.60
N SER A 232 -18.59 -5.26 -33.57
CA SER A 232 -17.34 -6.01 -33.49
C SER A 232 -17.26 -7.15 -34.50
N GLY A 233 -18.41 -7.60 -35.02
CA GLY A 233 -18.50 -8.65 -36.04
C GLY A 233 -18.30 -10.07 -35.51
N ILE A 234 -18.21 -10.25 -34.18
CA ILE A 234 -18.09 -11.57 -33.57
C ILE A 234 -19.44 -12.27 -33.47
N ASP A 235 -19.42 -13.59 -33.40
CA ASP A 235 -20.55 -14.39 -32.96
C ASP A 235 -20.35 -14.80 -31.49
N PRO A 236 -21.03 -14.15 -30.53
CA PRO A 236 -20.80 -14.38 -29.10
C PRO A 236 -21.15 -15.82 -28.67
N THR A 237 -22.00 -16.53 -29.42
CA THR A 237 -22.42 -17.90 -29.09
C THR A 237 -21.30 -18.94 -29.21
N LYS A 238 -20.21 -18.59 -29.89
CA LYS A 238 -19.02 -19.44 -30.05
C LYS A 238 -18.08 -19.41 -28.85
N TYR A 239 -18.28 -18.47 -27.92
CA TYR A 239 -17.35 -18.25 -26.82
C TYR A 239 -17.95 -18.67 -25.48
N THR A 240 -17.12 -19.35 -24.68
CA THR A 240 -17.35 -19.55 -23.24
C THR A 240 -16.39 -18.65 -22.49
N ILE A 241 -16.90 -17.85 -21.56
CA ILE A 241 -16.11 -16.98 -20.67
C ILE A 241 -16.10 -17.59 -19.28
N VAL A 242 -14.92 -17.88 -18.74
CA VAL A 242 -14.73 -18.24 -17.34
C VAL A 242 -14.32 -17.02 -16.52
N ILE A 243 -15.04 -16.75 -15.43
CA ILE A 243 -14.69 -15.68 -14.48
C ILE A 243 -14.04 -16.33 -13.25
N ASP A 244 -12.73 -16.19 -13.15
CA ASP A 244 -11.93 -16.68 -12.03
C ASP A 244 -11.95 -15.67 -10.86
N PHE A 245 -11.97 -16.16 -9.62
CA PHE A 245 -11.80 -15.34 -8.42
C PHE A 245 -11.30 -16.19 -7.25
N ASN A 246 -10.82 -15.56 -6.19
CA ASN A 246 -10.27 -16.31 -5.05
C ASN A 246 -11.39 -16.88 -4.15
N LEU A 247 -11.26 -18.16 -3.83
CA LEU A 247 -12.13 -18.88 -2.91
C LEU A 247 -12.13 -18.20 -1.53
N GLY A 248 -13.32 -18.11 -0.91
CA GLY A 248 -13.52 -17.44 0.38
C GLY A 248 -13.76 -15.93 0.29
N ASN A 249 -13.78 -15.35 -0.92
CA ASN A 249 -14.21 -13.96 -1.13
C ASN A 249 -15.65 -13.91 -1.69
N ASP A 250 -16.62 -13.79 -0.77
CA ASP A 250 -18.04 -13.78 -1.11
C ASP A 250 -18.44 -12.58 -1.98
N GLN A 251 -17.78 -11.44 -1.81
CA GLN A 251 -18.04 -10.25 -2.61
C GLN A 251 -17.66 -10.49 -4.08
N ARG A 252 -16.52 -11.12 -4.35
CA ARG A 252 -16.10 -11.49 -5.71
C ARG A 252 -16.98 -12.58 -6.29
N ALA A 253 -17.39 -13.57 -5.49
CA ALA A 253 -18.33 -14.61 -5.93
C ALA A 253 -19.67 -14.03 -6.40
N GLN A 254 -20.26 -13.13 -5.59
CA GLN A 254 -21.50 -12.44 -5.93
C GLN A 254 -21.34 -11.53 -7.14
N THR A 255 -20.19 -10.85 -7.26
CA THR A 255 -19.87 -9.98 -8.41
C THR A 255 -19.76 -10.82 -9.69
N ALA A 256 -19.05 -11.95 -9.65
CA ALA A 256 -18.91 -12.88 -10.77
C ALA A 256 -20.28 -13.42 -11.24
N ALA A 257 -21.18 -13.74 -10.32
CA ALA A 257 -22.54 -14.18 -10.66
C ALA A 257 -23.37 -13.07 -11.36
N LEU A 258 -23.25 -11.81 -10.91
CA LEU A 258 -23.91 -10.69 -11.58
C LEU A 258 -23.34 -10.44 -12.98
N LEU A 259 -22.02 -10.53 -13.15
CA LEU A 259 -21.37 -10.43 -14.45
C LEU A 259 -21.79 -11.56 -15.39
N ALA A 260 -21.81 -12.80 -14.91
CA ALA A 260 -22.24 -13.96 -15.70
C ALA A 260 -23.66 -13.78 -16.25
N ASN A 261 -24.59 -13.34 -15.42
CA ASN A 261 -25.96 -13.05 -15.84
C ASN A 261 -26.04 -11.90 -16.86
N ALA A 262 -25.26 -10.83 -16.65
CA ALA A 262 -25.31 -9.66 -17.52
C ALA A 262 -24.68 -9.93 -18.90
N TRP A 263 -23.52 -10.58 -18.93
CA TRP A 263 -22.79 -10.90 -20.15
C TRP A 263 -23.44 -12.04 -20.95
N ALA A 264 -24.16 -12.97 -20.30
CA ALA A 264 -24.97 -13.96 -21.00
C ALA A 264 -26.07 -13.34 -21.89
N ARG A 265 -26.58 -12.15 -21.53
CA ARG A 265 -27.56 -11.40 -22.33
C ARG A 265 -26.97 -10.79 -23.61
N LEU A 266 -25.64 -10.84 -23.77
CA LEU A 266 -24.95 -10.50 -25.01
C LEU A 266 -24.80 -11.71 -25.95
N GLY A 267 -25.19 -12.91 -25.50
CA GLY A 267 -25.10 -14.16 -26.25
C GLY A 267 -23.92 -15.06 -25.88
N PHE A 268 -23.07 -14.64 -24.94
CA PHE A 268 -21.96 -15.47 -24.45
C PHE A 268 -22.45 -16.58 -23.52
N LYS A 269 -21.75 -17.72 -23.50
CA LYS A 269 -21.85 -18.66 -22.38
C LYS A 269 -20.89 -18.20 -21.29
N VAL A 270 -21.35 -17.98 -20.06
CA VAL A 270 -20.49 -17.49 -18.96
C VAL A 270 -20.58 -18.41 -17.75
N THR A 271 -19.43 -18.78 -17.20
CA THR A 271 -19.29 -19.61 -16.00
C THR A 271 -18.35 -18.94 -15.01
N THR A 272 -18.41 -19.34 -13.74
CA THR A 272 -17.60 -18.75 -12.66
C THR A 272 -16.79 -19.86 -11.98
N GLU A 273 -15.54 -19.60 -11.63
CA GLU A 273 -14.63 -20.59 -11.04
C GLU A 273 -13.94 -20.00 -9.80
N PRO A 274 -14.28 -20.47 -8.58
CA PRO A 274 -13.53 -20.11 -7.38
C PRO A 274 -12.23 -20.92 -7.31
N LEU A 275 -11.10 -20.23 -7.13
CA LEU A 275 -9.76 -20.84 -7.08
C LEU A 275 -9.09 -20.54 -5.75
N ASN A 276 -8.30 -21.49 -5.23
CA ASN A 276 -7.39 -21.16 -4.14
C ASN A 276 -6.39 -20.08 -4.61
N TRP A 277 -5.94 -19.22 -3.69
CA TRP A 277 -5.15 -18.03 -4.03
C TRP A 277 -3.88 -18.33 -4.85
N PRO A 278 -3.02 -19.31 -4.48
CA PRO A 278 -1.86 -19.65 -5.31
C PRO A 278 -2.21 -20.10 -6.73
N THR A 279 -3.31 -20.83 -6.90
CA THR A 279 -3.76 -21.27 -8.23
C THR A 279 -4.25 -20.10 -9.07
N LEU A 280 -5.03 -19.18 -8.47
CA LEU A 280 -5.47 -17.96 -9.15
C LEU A 280 -4.25 -17.16 -9.64
N LEU A 281 -3.31 -16.86 -8.74
CA LEU A 281 -2.11 -16.09 -9.08
C LEU A 281 -1.32 -16.75 -10.21
N SER A 282 -1.08 -18.07 -10.13
CA SER A 282 -0.35 -18.78 -11.18
C SER A 282 -1.05 -18.73 -12.54
N LYS A 283 -2.38 -18.80 -12.58
CA LYS A 283 -3.15 -18.61 -13.84
C LYS A 283 -2.97 -17.19 -14.36
N THR A 284 -3.07 -16.17 -13.50
CA THR A 284 -2.89 -14.75 -13.89
C THR A 284 -1.49 -14.47 -14.43
N GLU A 285 -0.43 -14.98 -13.79
CA GLU A 285 0.96 -14.83 -14.24
C GLU A 285 1.21 -15.47 -15.60
N LYS A 286 0.59 -16.63 -15.86
CA LYS A 286 0.77 -17.40 -17.10
C LYS A 286 -0.15 -16.96 -18.24
N GLY A 287 -1.11 -16.06 -17.97
CA GLY A 287 -2.13 -15.68 -18.96
C GLY A 287 -3.15 -16.78 -19.23
N ASP A 288 -3.27 -17.77 -18.34
CA ASP A 288 -4.19 -18.91 -18.47
C ASP A 288 -5.56 -18.59 -17.85
N PHE A 289 -6.21 -17.53 -18.34
CA PHE A 289 -7.52 -17.09 -17.88
C PHE A 289 -8.29 -16.39 -19.01
N ASP A 290 -9.61 -16.29 -18.87
CA ASP A 290 -10.45 -15.42 -19.69
C ASP A 290 -10.63 -14.07 -19.00
N VAL A 291 -11.20 -14.13 -17.79
CA VAL A 291 -11.53 -13.00 -16.94
C VAL A 291 -11.25 -13.37 -15.50
N TYR A 292 -10.77 -12.42 -14.70
CA TYR A 292 -10.75 -12.59 -13.24
C TYR A 292 -11.07 -11.30 -12.50
N ILE A 293 -11.47 -11.44 -11.24
CA ILE A 293 -11.78 -10.32 -10.33
C ILE A 293 -10.71 -10.27 -9.23
N ILE A 294 -10.13 -9.09 -9.04
CA ILE A 294 -9.10 -8.85 -8.03
C ILE A 294 -9.17 -7.38 -7.55
N GLY A 295 -8.35 -7.06 -6.57
CA GLY A 295 -8.18 -5.72 -6.04
C GLY A 295 -6.70 -5.39 -5.88
N TRP A 296 -6.41 -4.12 -5.64
CA TRP A 296 -5.06 -3.59 -5.44
C TRP A 296 -5.07 -2.57 -4.32
N LEU A 297 -4.02 -2.57 -3.52
CA LEU A 297 -3.68 -1.51 -2.57
C LEU A 297 -2.23 -1.10 -2.87
N PRO A 298 -1.83 0.15 -2.58
CA PRO A 298 -0.54 0.62 -3.05
C PRO A 298 0.64 0.01 -2.27
N ASP A 299 1.67 -0.47 -2.96
CA ASP A 299 2.92 -0.91 -2.31
C ASP A 299 3.75 0.29 -1.86
N TYR A 300 3.74 1.35 -2.67
CA TYR A 300 4.30 2.66 -2.38
C TYR A 300 3.40 3.77 -2.92
N LEU A 301 3.49 4.95 -2.31
CA LEU A 301 2.59 6.07 -2.62
C LEU A 301 3.06 6.89 -3.83
N ASP A 302 2.86 6.37 -5.03
CA ASP A 302 3.08 7.09 -6.29
C ASP A 302 2.08 6.56 -7.36
N PRO A 303 1.61 7.39 -8.32
CA PRO A 303 0.75 6.90 -9.40
C PRO A 303 1.39 5.80 -10.26
N ASP A 304 2.72 5.68 -10.28
CA ASP A 304 3.43 4.59 -10.93
C ASP A 304 3.03 3.22 -10.39
N ASP A 305 2.72 3.12 -9.08
CA ASP A 305 2.28 1.90 -8.40
C ASP A 305 0.92 1.39 -8.91
N TYR A 306 0.22 2.19 -9.73
CA TYR A 306 -0.98 1.78 -10.45
C TYR A 306 -0.69 1.65 -11.94
N ALA A 307 -0.12 2.70 -12.55
CA ALA A 307 0.07 2.76 -13.99
C ALA A 307 1.01 1.65 -14.51
N SER A 308 2.14 1.43 -13.84
CA SER A 308 3.13 0.43 -14.24
C SER A 308 2.60 -1.00 -14.06
N PRO A 309 2.22 -1.47 -12.86
CA PRO A 309 1.81 -2.86 -12.69
C PRO A 309 0.50 -3.17 -13.41
N LEU A 310 -0.45 -2.23 -13.50
CA LEU A 310 -1.78 -2.51 -14.04
C LEU A 310 -1.94 -2.20 -15.53
N PHE A 311 -1.05 -1.41 -16.15
CA PHE A 311 -1.27 -0.98 -17.54
C PHE A 311 -0.04 -0.89 -18.43
N TYR A 312 1.19 -1.07 -17.92
CA TYR A 312 2.39 -1.13 -18.75
C TYR A 312 2.46 -2.43 -19.56
N GLY A 313 2.62 -2.31 -20.88
CA GLY A 313 2.69 -3.43 -21.82
C GLY A 313 4.08 -4.09 -21.92
N GLY A 314 5.08 -3.62 -21.17
CA GLY A 314 6.43 -4.20 -21.21
C GLY A 314 7.28 -3.74 -22.41
N THR A 315 6.86 -2.68 -23.13
CA THR A 315 7.58 -2.19 -24.31
C THR A 315 8.91 -1.56 -23.94
N ARG A 316 10.00 -1.97 -24.60
CA ARG A 316 11.31 -1.32 -24.51
C ARG A 316 11.45 -0.28 -25.62
N PHE A 317 12.15 0.81 -25.33
CA PHE A 317 12.36 1.92 -26.25
C PHE A 317 13.86 2.14 -26.46
N LYS A 318 14.28 2.33 -27.71
CA LYS A 318 15.66 2.74 -28.03
C LYS A 318 15.88 4.20 -27.68
N THR A 319 14.86 5.01 -27.95
CA THR A 319 14.81 6.43 -27.60
C THR A 319 13.42 6.76 -27.09
N LEU A 320 13.35 7.65 -26.10
CA LEU A 320 12.14 8.21 -25.54
C LEU A 320 12.45 9.66 -25.17
N ASP A 321 11.99 10.59 -26.01
CA ASP A 321 12.20 12.02 -25.84
C ASP A 321 10.91 12.65 -25.32
N VAL A 322 11.01 13.40 -24.23
CA VAL A 322 9.88 14.13 -23.65
C VAL A 322 10.23 15.61 -23.66
N VAL A 323 9.41 16.42 -24.33
CA VAL A 323 9.64 17.86 -24.43
C VAL A 323 8.35 18.63 -24.13
N GLU A 324 8.50 19.72 -23.38
CA GLU A 324 7.53 20.81 -23.42
C GLU A 324 7.77 21.60 -24.72
N GLY A 325 6.74 21.68 -25.57
CA GLY A 325 6.92 22.17 -26.94
C GLY A 325 5.74 22.95 -27.50
N THR A 326 5.74 23.10 -28.81
CA THR A 326 4.76 23.85 -29.61
C THR A 326 4.06 22.95 -30.62
N ALA A 327 2.91 23.40 -31.14
CA ALA A 327 2.18 22.64 -32.16
C ALA A 327 3.01 22.38 -33.43
N GLN A 328 3.92 23.29 -33.78
CA GLN A 328 4.83 23.15 -34.91
C GLN A 328 5.83 22.01 -34.70
N GLN A 329 6.31 21.82 -33.47
CA GLN A 329 7.29 20.78 -33.15
C GLN A 329 6.71 19.37 -33.30
N ILE A 330 5.39 19.18 -33.12
CA ILE A 330 4.72 17.88 -33.27
C ILE A 330 5.01 17.27 -34.66
N SER A 331 4.78 18.04 -35.73
CA SER A 331 5.00 17.57 -37.10
C SER A 331 6.48 17.31 -37.40
N SER A 332 7.40 17.97 -36.71
CA SER A 332 8.85 17.73 -36.89
C SER A 332 9.40 16.56 -36.08
N MET A 333 8.69 16.13 -35.02
CA MET A 333 9.16 15.11 -34.08
C MET A 333 8.45 13.76 -34.24
N LEU A 334 7.21 13.76 -34.71
CA LEU A 334 6.36 12.57 -34.78
C LEU A 334 5.98 12.22 -36.22
N SER A 335 5.94 10.91 -36.51
CA SER A 335 5.39 10.36 -37.75
C SER A 335 3.86 10.22 -37.72
N SER A 336 3.31 9.97 -36.53
CA SER A 336 1.88 9.98 -36.22
C SER A 336 1.70 10.46 -34.79
N ALA A 337 0.53 11.01 -34.47
CA ALA A 337 0.28 11.63 -33.17
C ALA A 337 -1.06 11.19 -32.61
N LYS A 338 -1.04 10.75 -31.35
CA LYS A 338 -2.22 10.63 -30.50
C LYS A 338 -2.25 11.81 -29.55
N VAL A 339 -3.40 12.49 -29.48
CA VAL A 339 -3.59 13.68 -28.65
C VAL A 339 -4.49 13.35 -27.48
N PHE A 340 -4.04 13.64 -26.27
CA PHE A 340 -4.79 13.54 -25.02
C PHE A 340 -4.92 14.94 -24.42
N ASP A 341 -6.12 15.49 -24.46
CA ASP A 341 -6.44 16.69 -23.70
C ASP A 341 -6.63 16.32 -22.22
N VAL A 342 -5.82 16.91 -21.34
CA VAL A 342 -5.80 16.62 -19.90
C VAL A 342 -6.19 17.84 -19.06
N GLY A 343 -6.92 18.79 -19.65
CA GLY A 343 -7.38 20.00 -18.98
C GLY A 343 -6.48 21.19 -19.30
N GLU A 344 -5.54 21.52 -18.42
CA GLU A 344 -4.63 22.67 -18.57
C GLU A 344 -3.47 22.41 -19.56
N ALA A 345 -3.23 21.14 -19.86
CA ALA A 345 -2.21 20.70 -20.80
C ALA A 345 -2.77 19.72 -21.83
N VAL A 346 -1.95 19.43 -22.82
CA VAL A 346 -2.20 18.42 -23.84
C VAL A 346 -0.96 17.55 -23.95
N VAL A 347 -1.15 16.24 -23.86
CA VAL A 347 -0.10 15.25 -24.10
C VAL A 347 -0.26 14.74 -25.52
N VAL A 348 0.80 14.84 -26.31
CA VAL A 348 0.87 14.37 -27.69
C VAL A 348 1.94 13.28 -27.75
N VAL A 349 1.55 12.07 -28.10
CA VAL A 349 2.46 10.92 -28.11
C VAL A 349 2.47 10.24 -29.48
N GLY A 350 3.63 9.72 -29.87
CA GLY A 350 3.71 8.85 -31.04
C GLY A 350 5.14 8.45 -31.43
N PRO A 351 5.27 7.64 -32.49
CA PRO A 351 6.57 7.21 -32.99
C PRO A 351 7.36 8.39 -33.57
N LYS A 352 8.64 8.46 -33.23
CA LYS A 352 9.59 9.45 -33.72
C LYS A 352 9.63 9.46 -35.26
N GLY A 353 9.61 10.65 -35.84
CA GLY A 353 9.59 10.84 -37.29
C GLY A 353 9.15 12.25 -37.66
N SER A 354 8.53 12.43 -38.82
CA SER A 354 7.97 13.72 -39.23
C SER A 354 6.68 13.57 -40.02
N GLY A 355 5.90 14.64 -40.12
CA GLY A 355 4.66 14.72 -40.87
C GLY A 355 3.39 14.44 -40.07
N ALA A 356 3.48 14.19 -38.75
CA ALA A 356 2.29 14.03 -37.92
C ALA A 356 1.39 15.27 -37.97
N LYS A 357 0.08 15.02 -38.10
CA LYS A 357 -0.96 16.04 -37.94
C LYS A 357 -1.60 15.85 -36.57
N ALA A 358 -1.64 16.91 -35.78
CA ALA A 358 -2.31 16.93 -34.49
C ALA A 358 -3.04 18.26 -34.32
N GLU A 359 -4.32 18.18 -33.97
CA GLU A 359 -5.09 19.36 -33.56
C GLU A 359 -4.94 19.50 -32.05
N VAL A 360 -4.38 20.63 -31.62
CA VAL A 360 -4.15 20.93 -30.21
C VAL A 360 -4.94 22.18 -29.84
N PRO A 361 -5.77 22.15 -28.78
CA PRO A 361 -6.46 23.33 -28.29
C PRO A 361 -5.51 24.51 -28.01
N ALA A 362 -5.90 25.71 -28.45
CA ALA A 362 -5.10 26.92 -28.25
C ALA A 362 -4.94 27.28 -26.77
N GLY A 363 -3.79 27.86 -26.40
CA GLY A 363 -3.52 28.35 -25.05
C GLY A 363 -3.19 27.28 -24.01
N LYS A 364 -3.13 25.99 -24.40
CA LYS A 364 -2.73 24.91 -23.51
C LYS A 364 -1.24 24.62 -23.58
N LYS A 365 -0.67 24.17 -22.47
CA LYS A 365 0.68 23.63 -22.41
C LYS A 365 0.77 22.34 -23.23
N ILE A 366 1.82 22.14 -24.01
CA ILE A 366 1.97 20.96 -24.88
C ILE A 366 3.17 20.14 -24.42
N TYR A 367 2.91 18.88 -24.08
CA TYR A 367 3.94 17.88 -23.80
C TYR A 367 3.98 16.88 -24.94
N ILE A 368 5.13 16.74 -25.60
CA ILE A 368 5.33 15.83 -26.72
C ILE A 368 6.18 14.65 -26.23
N VAL A 369 5.66 13.42 -26.38
CA VAL A 369 6.36 12.17 -26.10
C VAL A 369 6.67 11.47 -27.42
N ALA A 370 7.92 11.51 -27.84
CA ALA A 370 8.39 10.88 -29.08
C ALA A 370 9.20 9.63 -28.75
N TYR A 371 8.90 8.51 -29.40
CA TYR A 371 9.58 7.24 -29.09
C TYR A 371 10.05 6.47 -30.33
N GLU A 372 11.09 5.65 -30.16
CA GLU A 372 11.43 4.56 -31.09
C GLU A 372 11.39 3.23 -30.33
N VAL A 373 10.51 2.32 -30.75
CA VAL A 373 10.37 1.00 -30.09
C VAL A 373 11.61 0.13 -30.35
N ASP A 374 12.11 -0.48 -29.29
CA ASP A 374 13.11 -1.53 -29.36
C ASP A 374 12.43 -2.91 -29.39
N LEU A 375 11.96 -3.31 -30.57
CA LEU A 375 11.29 -4.60 -30.75
C LEU A 375 12.20 -5.78 -30.43
N ALA A 376 13.52 -5.64 -30.61
CA ALA A 376 14.47 -6.72 -30.34
C ALA A 376 14.59 -7.02 -28.85
N ASN A 377 14.46 -6.00 -27.99
CA ASN A 377 14.50 -6.14 -26.54
C ASN A 377 13.11 -6.15 -25.87
N THR A 378 12.04 -5.99 -26.64
CA THR A 378 10.65 -6.09 -26.15
C THR A 378 10.21 -7.55 -26.12
N LYS A 379 9.91 -8.09 -24.94
CA LYS A 379 9.45 -9.47 -24.78
C LYS A 379 8.11 -9.68 -25.48
N PRO A 380 7.93 -10.72 -26.32
CA PRO A 380 6.64 -11.04 -26.94
C PRO A 380 5.54 -11.27 -25.89
N VAL A 381 4.32 -10.80 -26.13
CA VAL A 381 3.19 -10.90 -25.17
C VAL A 381 2.95 -12.33 -24.69
N ASN A 382 2.97 -13.31 -25.61
CA ASN A 382 2.78 -14.73 -25.29
C ASN A 382 3.94 -15.37 -24.53
N ALA A 383 5.10 -14.71 -24.45
CA ALA A 383 6.26 -15.14 -23.68
C ALA A 383 6.39 -14.36 -22.36
N SER A 384 5.59 -13.32 -22.16
CA SER A 384 5.62 -12.48 -20.95
C SER A 384 4.93 -13.15 -19.77
N THR A 385 5.39 -12.81 -18.58
CA THR A 385 4.74 -13.15 -17.31
C THR A 385 3.92 -11.95 -16.83
N GLY A 386 2.64 -12.16 -16.53
CA GLY A 386 1.75 -11.12 -15.99
C GLY A 386 2.26 -10.57 -14.66
N PHE A 387 2.03 -9.28 -14.40
CA PHE A 387 2.56 -8.50 -13.27
C PHE A 387 4.10 -8.37 -13.19
N VAL A 388 4.85 -9.09 -14.04
CA VAL A 388 6.31 -9.07 -14.04
C VAL A 388 6.86 -8.36 -15.29
N ASP A 389 6.54 -8.89 -16.46
CA ASP A 389 7.01 -8.35 -17.74
C ASP A 389 5.94 -7.51 -18.45
N ILE A 390 4.67 -7.76 -18.14
CA ILE A 390 3.50 -7.17 -18.79
C ILE A 390 2.37 -7.02 -17.76
N ASN A 391 1.51 -6.03 -17.93
CA ASN A 391 0.31 -5.85 -17.13
C ASN A 391 -0.56 -7.11 -17.06
N PRO A 392 -1.40 -7.24 -16.02
CA PRO A 392 -2.26 -8.38 -15.77
C PRO A 392 -3.20 -8.77 -16.91
N ALA A 393 -3.53 -7.83 -17.80
CA ALA A 393 -4.45 -8.07 -18.90
C ALA A 393 -3.76 -8.59 -20.16
N PHE A 394 -2.43 -8.77 -20.15
CA PHE A 394 -1.63 -9.09 -21.33
C PHE A 394 -1.86 -8.10 -22.49
N TYR A 395 -2.16 -6.85 -22.14
CA TYR A 395 -2.45 -5.77 -23.08
C TYR A 395 -1.15 -5.04 -23.46
N ARG A 396 -1.04 -4.52 -24.68
CA ARG A 396 0.11 -3.70 -25.08
C ARG A 396 -0.30 -2.57 -25.99
N ASN A 397 0.14 -1.37 -25.65
CA ASN A 397 -0.04 -0.17 -26.47
C ASN A 397 1.22 0.70 -26.34
N TYR A 398 1.92 0.91 -27.46
CA TYR A 398 3.21 1.61 -27.45
C TYR A 398 3.11 3.07 -27.00
N ASP A 399 2.03 3.77 -27.35
CA ASP A 399 1.81 5.17 -26.93
C ASP A 399 1.64 5.24 -25.42
N VAL A 400 0.82 4.35 -24.85
CA VAL A 400 0.58 4.27 -23.41
C VAL A 400 1.85 3.88 -22.67
N ASP A 401 2.57 2.86 -23.15
CA ASP A 401 3.83 2.40 -22.56
C ASP A 401 4.87 3.51 -22.55
N ALA A 402 4.96 4.31 -23.63
CA ALA A 402 5.87 5.44 -23.71
C ALA A 402 5.52 6.52 -22.68
N MET A 403 4.22 6.83 -22.49
CA MET A 403 3.78 7.77 -21.45
C MET A 403 4.05 7.26 -20.04
N ILE A 404 3.85 5.96 -19.77
CA ILE A 404 4.16 5.36 -18.46
C ILE A 404 5.65 5.46 -18.18
N VAL A 405 6.51 5.06 -19.14
CA VAL A 405 7.97 5.17 -18.99
C VAL A 405 8.40 6.62 -18.82
N ALA A 406 7.80 7.56 -19.55
CA ALA A 406 8.07 8.98 -19.36
C ALA A 406 7.67 9.47 -17.94
N ALA A 407 6.49 9.11 -17.47
CA ALA A 407 5.98 9.57 -16.17
C ALA A 407 6.79 9.03 -14.99
N ARG A 408 7.36 7.82 -15.11
CA ARG A 408 8.19 7.20 -14.07
C ARG A 408 9.65 7.65 -14.05
N THR A 409 10.17 8.27 -15.12
CA THR A 409 11.59 8.68 -15.18
C THR A 409 11.83 10.19 -15.10
N HIS A 410 10.78 11.01 -15.05
CA HIS A 410 10.90 12.47 -14.99
C HIS A 410 10.46 13.00 -13.62
N PHE A 411 11.14 14.04 -13.13
CA PHE A 411 10.88 14.62 -11.81
C PHE A 411 9.87 15.77 -11.80
N ASP A 412 9.67 16.47 -12.92
CA ASP A 412 8.74 17.61 -13.02
C ASP A 412 7.31 17.16 -12.63
N PRO A 413 6.75 17.65 -11.50
CA PRO A 413 5.45 17.21 -11.02
C PRO A 413 4.29 17.51 -11.99
N MET A 414 4.34 18.65 -12.70
CA MET A 414 3.30 19.04 -13.65
C MET A 414 3.31 18.16 -14.90
N LEU A 415 4.51 17.83 -15.41
CA LEU A 415 4.67 16.88 -16.50
C LEU A 415 4.14 15.50 -16.10
N ARG A 416 4.55 14.97 -14.94
CA ARG A 416 4.09 13.67 -14.44
C ARG A 416 2.56 13.64 -14.30
N GLU A 417 1.97 14.66 -13.69
CA GLU A 417 0.52 14.76 -13.55
C GLU A 417 -0.19 14.73 -14.92
N ALA A 418 0.29 15.52 -15.89
CA ALA A 418 -0.27 15.53 -17.24
C ALA A 418 -0.18 14.15 -17.92
N LEU A 419 0.97 13.48 -17.81
CA LEU A 419 1.18 12.13 -18.36
C LEU A 419 0.25 11.10 -17.70
N TYR A 420 0.12 11.08 -16.37
CA TYR A 420 -0.77 10.16 -15.67
C TYR A 420 -2.26 10.43 -15.93
N LYS A 421 -2.66 11.69 -16.15
CA LYS A 421 -4.02 12.01 -16.64
C LYS A 421 -4.25 11.43 -18.05
N ALA A 422 -3.27 11.55 -18.94
CA ALA A 422 -3.36 10.97 -20.29
C ALA A 422 -3.43 9.44 -20.25
N ILE A 423 -2.63 8.79 -19.39
CA ILE A 423 -2.69 7.34 -19.14
C ILE A 423 -4.06 6.94 -18.59
N SER A 424 -4.64 7.70 -17.65
CA SER A 424 -5.99 7.46 -17.13
C SER A 424 -7.04 7.49 -18.24
N ILE A 425 -7.02 8.51 -19.11
CA ILE A 425 -7.91 8.60 -20.27
C ILE A 425 -7.71 7.40 -21.21
N ALA A 426 -6.46 7.05 -21.53
CA ALA A 426 -6.15 5.93 -22.40
C ALA A 426 -6.67 4.59 -21.84
N SER A 427 -6.45 4.34 -20.54
CA SER A 427 -6.91 3.12 -19.84
C SER A 427 -8.43 2.95 -19.81
N ASN A 428 -9.16 4.06 -19.91
CA ASN A 428 -10.62 4.06 -19.89
C ASN A 428 -11.23 3.90 -21.29
N VAL A 429 -10.61 4.50 -22.32
CA VAL A 429 -11.09 4.41 -23.71
C VAL A 429 -10.90 3.01 -24.28
N ASP A 430 -9.83 2.33 -23.90
CA ASP A 430 -9.58 0.94 -24.27
C ASP A 430 -9.45 0.02 -23.02
N PRO A 431 -10.59 -0.45 -22.47
CA PRO A 431 -10.64 -1.06 -21.14
C PRO A 431 -10.21 -2.54 -21.18
N ALA A 432 -8.91 -2.80 -21.22
CA ALA A 432 -8.35 -4.13 -20.90
C ALA A 432 -8.62 -4.53 -19.43
N ILE A 433 -8.80 -3.54 -18.56
CA ILE A 433 -9.26 -3.67 -17.19
C ILE A 433 -10.55 -2.85 -17.03
N ILE A 434 -11.56 -3.44 -16.41
CA ILE A 434 -12.82 -2.77 -16.06
C ILE A 434 -12.78 -2.41 -14.57
N TRP A 435 -12.70 -1.11 -14.29
CA TRP A 435 -12.65 -0.56 -12.94
C TRP A 435 -14.03 -0.61 -12.27
N LEU A 436 -14.15 -1.28 -11.11
CA LEU A 436 -15.40 -1.37 -10.35
C LEU A 436 -15.53 -0.21 -9.37
N GLY A 437 -14.57 -0.08 -8.46
CA GLY A 437 -14.63 0.95 -7.45
C GLY A 437 -13.36 1.13 -6.64
N GLN A 438 -13.37 2.22 -5.88
CA GLN A 438 -12.36 2.59 -4.90
C GLN A 438 -13.01 2.61 -3.51
N ALA A 439 -12.36 2.03 -2.52
CA ALA A 439 -12.89 1.91 -1.18
C ALA A 439 -13.08 3.31 -0.54
N LYS A 440 -14.18 3.46 0.20
CA LYS A 440 -14.44 4.61 1.07
C LYS A 440 -13.83 4.33 2.42
N PHE A 441 -13.29 5.37 3.02
CA PHE A 441 -12.72 5.28 4.34
C PHE A 441 -13.78 4.91 5.39
N PHE A 442 -13.49 3.88 6.17
CA PHE A 442 -14.19 3.58 7.40
C PHE A 442 -13.21 2.99 8.42
N MET A 443 -13.46 3.24 9.70
CA MET A 443 -12.76 2.58 10.81
C MET A 443 -13.77 2.28 11.90
N HIS A 444 -13.53 1.22 12.67
CA HIS A 444 -14.27 0.95 13.88
C HIS A 444 -13.29 0.77 15.05
N ASN A 445 -13.68 1.27 16.21
CA ASN A 445 -12.95 1.15 17.47
C ASN A 445 -13.93 1.40 18.62
N TRP A 446 -13.58 0.94 19.82
CA TRP A 446 -14.22 1.51 21.00
C TRP A 446 -13.97 3.02 21.05
N ASN A 447 -14.99 3.80 21.40
CA ASN A 447 -14.89 5.26 21.37
C ASN A 447 -14.05 5.86 22.52
N TRP A 448 -13.53 5.04 23.44
CA TRP A 448 -12.42 5.43 24.33
C TRP A 448 -11.09 5.55 23.58
N VAL A 449 -10.89 4.85 22.47
CA VAL A 449 -9.71 4.98 21.60
C VAL A 449 -9.81 6.26 20.79
N LYS A 450 -8.78 7.10 20.89
CA LYS A 450 -8.69 8.42 20.28
C LYS A 450 -7.43 8.54 19.44
N GLY A 451 -7.43 9.54 18.55
CA GLY A 451 -6.27 9.88 17.73
C GLY A 451 -6.13 9.07 16.45
N ARG A 452 -6.94 8.02 16.22
CA ARG A 452 -6.93 7.22 14.98
C ARG A 452 -7.14 8.07 13.73
N TYR A 453 -6.36 7.78 12.69
CA TYR A 453 -6.26 8.50 11.43
C TYR A 453 -6.08 7.57 10.23
N TYR A 454 -6.37 8.07 9.03
CA TYR A 454 -6.07 7.34 7.79
C TYR A 454 -4.62 7.56 7.40
N THR A 455 -3.91 6.50 7.00
CA THR A 455 -2.66 6.64 6.25
C THR A 455 -2.80 6.00 4.88
N PRO A 456 -2.07 6.47 3.87
CA PRO A 456 -2.26 5.99 2.50
C PRO A 456 -1.94 4.51 2.31
N LEU A 457 -1.06 3.96 3.16
CA LEU A 457 -0.70 2.53 3.23
C LEU A 457 -1.52 1.75 4.29
N GLU A 458 -2.47 2.40 4.97
CA GLU A 458 -3.29 1.81 6.05
C GLU A 458 -2.49 1.31 7.27
N LEU A 459 -1.35 1.94 7.55
CA LEU A 459 -0.46 1.67 8.68
C LEU A 459 -0.43 2.85 9.66
N GLU A 460 -1.19 2.77 10.75
CA GLU A 460 -1.20 3.80 11.80
C GLU A 460 -0.01 3.64 12.76
N ARG A 461 0.49 4.75 13.31
CA ARG A 461 1.46 4.70 14.41
C ARG A 461 0.75 4.72 15.75
N TYR A 462 0.97 3.68 16.55
CA TYR A 462 0.26 3.52 17.81
C TYR A 462 0.75 4.45 18.91
N ASP A 463 1.96 5.00 18.79
CA ASP A 463 2.48 6.00 19.72
C ASP A 463 1.80 7.37 19.55
N LEU A 464 0.98 7.54 18.51
CA LEU A 464 0.15 8.72 18.28
C LEU A 464 -1.32 8.53 18.70
N LEU A 465 -1.67 7.31 19.10
CA LEU A 465 -2.98 6.94 19.63
C LEU A 465 -2.99 7.07 21.14
N TRP A 466 -4.19 7.23 21.71
CA TRP A 466 -4.39 7.26 23.15
C TRP A 466 -5.79 6.82 23.53
N GLU A 467 -5.97 6.43 24.78
CA GLU A 467 -7.26 6.09 25.37
C GLU A 467 -7.68 7.08 26.45
N THR A 468 -8.99 7.26 26.63
CA THR A 468 -9.49 8.07 27.73
C THR A 468 -9.03 7.52 29.08
N PRO A 469 -8.65 8.35 30.07
CA PRO A 469 -8.13 7.87 31.36
C PRO A 469 -9.07 6.96 32.15
N ASP A 470 -10.37 7.02 31.86
CA ASP A 470 -11.44 6.22 32.46
C ASP A 470 -11.90 5.06 31.56
N ALA A 471 -11.12 4.69 30.53
CA ALA A 471 -11.38 3.50 29.72
C ALA A 471 -11.44 2.24 30.61
N PRO A 472 -12.36 1.29 30.33
CA PRO A 472 -12.48 0.06 31.11
C PRO A 472 -11.19 -0.76 31.11
N VAL A 473 -10.85 -1.32 32.27
CA VAL A 473 -9.69 -2.20 32.41
C VAL A 473 -10.13 -3.66 32.36
N VAL A 474 -9.75 -4.38 31.31
CA VAL A 474 -10.18 -5.77 31.05
C VAL A 474 -8.97 -6.68 30.88
N SER A 475 -8.99 -7.86 31.48
CA SER A 475 -7.88 -8.82 31.29
C SER A 475 -7.82 -9.28 29.83
N THR A 476 -6.60 -9.39 29.28
CA THR A 476 -6.37 -9.95 27.95
C THR A 476 -6.33 -11.47 27.93
N GLY A 477 -6.18 -12.10 29.10
CA GLY A 477 -5.83 -13.52 29.21
C GLY A 477 -4.38 -13.83 28.83
N ILE A 478 -3.60 -12.83 28.39
CA ILE A 478 -2.19 -12.95 28.03
C ILE A 478 -1.35 -12.42 29.20
N LYS A 479 -0.82 -13.34 30.00
CA LYS A 479 -0.03 -13.02 31.21
C LYS A 479 -0.82 -12.04 32.11
N ASP A 480 -0.14 -11.03 32.64
CA ASP A 480 -0.73 -10.01 33.51
C ASP A 480 -1.19 -8.75 32.73
N TYR A 481 -1.14 -8.79 31.40
CA TYR A 481 -1.57 -7.66 30.58
C TYR A 481 -3.09 -7.47 30.67
N LYS A 482 -3.49 -6.21 30.69
CA LYS A 482 -4.88 -5.79 30.69
C LYS A 482 -5.04 -4.73 29.61
N ASN A 483 -6.14 -4.80 28.87
CA ASN A 483 -6.58 -3.68 28.08
C ASN A 483 -6.95 -2.51 29.01
N GLY A 484 -6.61 -1.29 28.62
CA GLY A 484 -6.90 -0.06 29.36
C GLY A 484 -5.96 1.09 29.00
N PRO A 485 -6.03 2.25 29.69
CA PRO A 485 -5.48 3.50 29.19
C PRO A 485 -3.98 3.54 28.81
N ASP A 486 -3.16 2.62 29.34
CA ASP A 486 -1.72 2.52 29.05
C ASP A 486 -1.33 1.31 28.18
N THR A 487 -2.30 0.54 27.69
CA THR A 487 -2.09 -0.71 26.95
C THR A 487 -3.13 -0.85 25.85
N TYR A 488 -2.70 -0.64 24.60
CA TYR A 488 -3.56 -0.78 23.42
C TYR A 488 -3.63 -2.24 22.97
N VAL A 489 -4.83 -2.80 22.80
CA VAL A 489 -5.04 -4.22 22.50
C VAL A 489 -5.80 -4.41 21.18
N ILE A 490 -5.25 -5.27 20.33
CA ILE A 490 -5.72 -5.51 18.95
C ILE A 490 -6.03 -7.00 18.81
N ALA A 491 -7.27 -7.37 18.49
CA ALA A 491 -7.61 -8.74 18.14
C ALA A 491 -7.51 -8.96 16.62
N THR A 492 -6.45 -9.61 16.14
CA THR A 492 -6.15 -9.76 14.71
C THR A 492 -6.13 -11.23 14.26
N ILE A 493 -5.90 -11.45 12.96
CA ILE A 493 -5.88 -12.75 12.28
C ILE A 493 -4.55 -12.93 11.56
N GLY A 494 -4.08 -14.18 11.48
CA GLY A 494 -2.82 -14.51 10.82
C GLY A 494 -1.59 -14.18 11.66
N TRP A 495 -0.44 -14.66 11.20
CA TRP A 495 0.87 -14.46 11.80
C TRP A 495 1.78 -13.79 10.76
N PRO A 496 2.65 -12.83 11.14
CA PRO A 496 3.55 -12.22 10.17
C PRO A 496 4.46 -13.28 9.55
N GLN A 497 4.76 -13.16 8.25
CA GLN A 497 5.64 -14.12 7.57
C GLN A 497 7.02 -14.19 8.26
N SER A 498 7.52 -13.03 8.68
CA SER A 498 8.82 -12.87 9.31
C SER A 498 8.86 -11.57 10.10
N PHE A 499 9.63 -11.54 11.20
CA PHE A 499 10.02 -10.29 11.85
C PHE A 499 11.22 -9.59 11.16
N ASP A 500 11.83 -10.23 10.16
CA ASP A 500 12.85 -9.62 9.33
C ASP A 500 12.22 -8.77 8.21
N PRO A 501 12.46 -7.45 8.17
CA PRO A 501 11.88 -6.57 7.15
C PRO A 501 12.36 -6.88 5.73
N ALA A 502 13.47 -7.62 5.56
CA ALA A 502 13.93 -8.07 4.25
C ALA A 502 13.19 -9.31 3.72
N ALA A 503 12.23 -9.85 4.46
CA ALA A 503 11.57 -11.12 4.16
C ALA A 503 10.09 -11.16 4.59
N SER A 504 9.41 -10.01 4.60
CA SER A 504 7.97 -9.95 4.84
C SER A 504 7.35 -8.90 3.92
N TYR A 505 6.45 -9.39 3.07
CA TYR A 505 5.70 -8.61 2.09
C TYR A 505 4.21 -8.83 2.28
N GLU A 506 3.73 -8.47 3.47
CA GLU A 506 2.33 -8.57 3.85
C GLU A 506 1.95 -7.53 4.91
N SER A 507 0.65 -7.22 4.99
CA SER A 507 0.13 -6.09 5.77
C SER A 507 0.41 -6.17 7.26
N PHE A 508 0.35 -7.35 7.89
CA PHE A 508 0.55 -7.51 9.32
C PHE A 508 2.03 -7.34 9.71
N GLY A 509 2.95 -7.90 8.93
CA GLY A 509 4.39 -7.65 9.06
C GLY A 509 4.72 -6.17 8.90
N TRP A 510 4.17 -5.51 7.88
CA TRP A 510 4.37 -4.08 7.65
C TRP A 510 3.78 -3.21 8.77
N GLU A 511 2.65 -3.61 9.35
CA GLU A 511 2.05 -2.99 10.54
C GLU A 511 3.00 -3.08 11.74
N ILE A 512 3.63 -4.23 11.97
CA ILE A 512 4.64 -4.43 13.02
C ILE A 512 5.87 -3.56 12.75
N PHE A 513 6.42 -3.58 11.53
CA PHE A 513 7.60 -2.79 11.15
C PHE A 513 7.36 -1.29 11.29
N THR A 514 6.13 -0.82 11.06
CA THR A 514 5.75 0.59 11.32
C THR A 514 5.89 0.95 12.80
N GLN A 515 5.67 0.01 13.72
CA GLN A 515 5.80 0.25 15.15
C GLN A 515 7.24 0.08 15.66
N ILE A 516 8.03 -0.80 15.06
CA ILE A 516 9.38 -1.16 15.56
C ILE A 516 10.53 -0.56 14.74
N GLY A 517 10.24 0.05 13.60
CA GLY A 517 11.24 0.55 12.66
C GLY A 517 11.24 2.06 12.49
N THR A 518 12.41 2.57 12.09
CA THR A 518 12.57 3.89 11.48
C THR A 518 13.03 3.70 10.04
N THR A 519 12.30 4.27 9.08
CA THR A 519 12.66 4.38 7.65
C THR A 519 13.42 5.68 7.38
N LEU A 520 14.03 5.84 6.20
CA LEU A 520 14.75 7.07 5.84
C LEU A 520 13.83 8.29 5.81
N VAL A 521 12.68 8.14 5.18
CA VAL A 521 11.63 9.16 5.07
C VAL A 521 10.29 8.54 5.44
N THR A 522 9.26 9.34 5.67
CA THR A 522 7.93 8.80 6.02
C THR A 522 6.81 9.73 5.53
N PHE A 523 5.57 9.24 5.49
CA PHE A 523 4.40 10.08 5.32
C PHE A 523 3.88 10.51 6.69
N TRP A 524 3.70 11.82 6.89
CA TRP A 524 3.15 12.30 8.15
C TRP A 524 1.63 12.18 8.14
N ARG A 525 1.13 11.18 8.86
CA ARG A 525 -0.30 10.92 9.05
C ARG A 525 -1.05 10.78 7.71
N GLU A 526 -2.10 11.57 7.50
CA GLU A 526 -2.94 11.56 6.31
C GLU A 526 -2.26 12.21 5.08
N ASN A 527 -1.06 12.79 5.23
CA ASN A 527 -0.37 13.45 4.12
C ASN A 527 0.01 12.44 3.03
N THR A 528 -0.51 12.65 1.83
CA THR A 528 -0.24 11.85 0.63
C THR A 528 0.63 12.58 -0.39
N GLU A 529 0.91 13.86 -0.19
CA GLU A 529 1.48 14.74 -1.22
C GLU A 529 3.00 14.69 -1.23
N TYR A 530 3.63 14.56 -0.06
CA TYR A 530 5.08 14.54 0.07
C TYR A 530 5.52 13.78 1.32
N VAL A 531 6.71 13.18 1.23
CA VAL A 531 7.39 12.57 2.37
C VAL A 531 8.04 13.64 3.26
N VAL A 532 8.20 13.32 4.54
CA VAL A 532 8.89 14.14 5.55
C VAL A 532 10.13 13.43 6.10
N PRO A 533 11.09 14.17 6.69
CA PRO A 533 12.25 13.59 7.35
C PRO A 533 11.90 12.56 8.43
N SER A 534 12.64 11.45 8.45
CA SER A 534 12.58 10.40 9.47
C SER A 534 14.00 10.05 9.91
N GLY A 535 14.57 8.92 9.46
CA GLY A 535 15.97 8.56 9.67
C GLY A 535 16.95 9.44 8.87
N ALA A 536 16.55 9.92 7.69
CA ALA A 536 17.22 11.01 6.99
C ALA A 536 16.63 12.35 7.43
N VAL A 537 17.49 13.34 7.61
CA VAL A 537 17.12 14.72 7.99
C VAL A 537 17.03 15.65 6.80
N ALA A 538 17.69 15.29 5.69
CA ALA A 538 17.65 15.98 4.41
C ALA A 538 18.09 15.04 3.30
N TRP A 539 17.72 15.37 2.06
CA TRP A 539 18.20 14.66 0.87
C TRP A 539 18.37 15.60 -0.33
N ALA A 540 19.19 15.19 -1.28
CA ALA A 540 19.40 15.84 -2.57
C ALA A 540 19.85 14.80 -3.61
N HIS A 541 19.75 15.13 -4.89
CA HIS A 541 20.22 14.29 -5.98
C HIS A 541 20.90 15.09 -7.10
N ASP A 542 21.60 14.41 -8.00
CA ASP A 542 22.17 15.01 -9.22
C ASP A 542 21.09 15.45 -10.21
N GLU A 543 21.41 16.27 -11.21
CA GLU A 543 20.41 16.78 -12.17
C GLU A 543 19.63 15.69 -12.92
N ASN A 544 20.22 14.49 -13.05
CA ASN A 544 19.59 13.34 -13.69
C ASN A 544 18.69 12.53 -12.74
N GLY A 545 18.75 12.77 -11.43
CA GLY A 545 18.03 12.01 -10.41
C GLY A 545 18.46 10.54 -10.31
N THR A 546 19.68 10.24 -10.74
CA THR A 546 20.30 8.90 -10.67
C THR A 546 21.20 8.73 -9.47
N THR A 547 21.76 9.82 -8.93
CA THR A 547 22.61 9.77 -7.73
C THR A 547 21.94 10.52 -6.59
N TRP A 548 21.55 9.81 -5.53
CA TRP A 548 20.87 10.38 -4.37
C TRP A 548 21.76 10.42 -3.14
N TYR A 549 21.59 11.45 -2.32
CA TYR A 549 22.33 11.66 -1.09
C TYR A 549 21.36 11.90 0.05
N PHE A 550 21.48 11.13 1.12
CA PHE A 550 20.63 11.22 2.31
C PHE A 550 21.51 11.52 3.53
N VAL A 551 21.27 12.67 4.17
CA VAL A 551 21.95 13.05 5.40
C VAL A 551 21.28 12.34 6.57
N ILE A 552 22.02 11.52 7.31
CA ILE A 552 21.44 10.64 8.34
C ILE A 552 21.38 11.35 9.69
N ARG A 553 20.27 11.16 10.41
CA ARG A 553 20.02 11.71 11.73
C ARG A 553 21.04 11.18 12.74
N GLY A 554 21.70 12.08 13.46
CA GLY A 554 22.59 11.73 14.57
C GLY A 554 21.82 11.35 15.83
N GLY A 555 22.42 10.45 16.63
CA GLY A 555 21.88 10.00 17.91
C GLY A 555 20.77 8.95 17.82
N MET A 556 20.49 8.43 16.62
CA MET A 556 19.61 7.26 16.48
C MET A 556 20.23 6.03 17.12
N LYS A 557 19.38 5.21 17.74
CA LYS A 557 19.76 3.97 18.39
C LYS A 557 18.88 2.82 17.92
N ALA A 558 19.43 1.61 17.88
CA ALA A 558 18.68 0.37 17.77
C ALA A 558 18.71 -0.40 19.08
N TYR A 559 17.54 -0.78 19.60
CA TYR A 559 17.39 -1.52 20.85
C TYR A 559 17.10 -3.00 20.60
N GLU A 560 17.88 -3.84 21.26
CA GLU A 560 17.84 -5.29 21.21
C GLU A 560 17.35 -5.82 22.57
N PRO A 561 16.07 -6.25 22.67
CA PRO A 561 15.47 -6.58 23.97
C PRO A 561 15.94 -7.93 24.53
N TRP A 562 16.51 -8.80 23.69
CA TRP A 562 16.81 -10.20 24.06
C TRP A 562 18.03 -10.33 24.99
N ASN A 563 19.01 -9.43 24.86
CA ASN A 563 20.14 -9.30 25.78
C ASN A 563 20.29 -7.87 26.34
N ASN A 564 19.26 -7.04 26.15
CA ASN A 564 19.21 -5.65 26.62
C ASN A 564 20.39 -4.80 26.14
N LYS A 565 20.70 -4.87 24.85
CA LYS A 565 21.78 -4.08 24.22
C LYS A 565 21.22 -2.94 23.37
N VAL A 566 22.04 -1.90 23.23
CA VAL A 566 21.75 -0.72 22.41
C VAL A 566 22.91 -0.50 21.45
N TYR A 567 22.59 -0.25 20.19
CA TYR A 567 23.54 0.00 19.12
C TYR A 567 23.34 1.41 18.59
N ASP A 568 24.44 2.12 18.30
CA ASP A 568 24.39 3.35 17.52
C ASP A 568 23.99 3.04 16.08
N ILE A 569 23.26 3.96 15.46
CA ILE A 569 22.88 3.89 14.05
C ILE A 569 23.51 5.07 13.29
N ASP A 570 24.22 4.75 12.22
CA ASP A 570 24.82 5.71 11.31
C ASP A 570 24.53 5.39 9.83
N ALA A 571 25.16 6.14 8.92
CA ALA A 571 25.02 5.93 7.47
C ALA A 571 25.45 4.53 6.99
N VAL A 572 26.38 3.85 7.68
CA VAL A 572 26.78 2.47 7.34
C VAL A 572 25.64 1.51 7.64
N ASP A 573 24.96 1.62 8.77
CA ASP A 573 23.80 0.79 9.11
C ASP A 573 22.65 0.98 8.12
N VAL A 574 22.40 2.22 7.71
CA VAL A 574 21.37 2.55 6.71
C VAL A 574 21.69 1.90 5.37
N LEU A 575 22.91 2.08 4.84
CA LEU A 575 23.30 1.47 3.57
C LEU A 575 23.32 -0.07 3.67
N PHE A 576 23.79 -0.62 4.79
CA PHE A 576 23.77 -2.05 5.05
C PHE A 576 22.34 -2.61 5.03
N SER A 577 21.37 -1.90 5.63
CA SER A 577 19.97 -2.33 5.64
C SER A 577 19.39 -2.45 4.22
N ILE A 578 19.59 -1.41 3.39
CA ILE A 578 19.13 -1.40 1.99
C ILE A 578 19.87 -2.46 1.16
N TRP A 579 21.19 -2.56 1.32
CA TRP A 579 22.01 -3.54 0.62
C TRP A 579 21.62 -4.98 1.01
N ARG A 580 21.31 -5.23 2.28
CA ARG A 580 20.91 -6.54 2.80
C ARG A 580 19.58 -7.00 2.23
N ILE A 581 18.60 -6.09 2.09
CA ILE A 581 17.33 -6.40 1.42
C ILE A 581 17.59 -6.93 0.00
N ALA A 582 18.40 -6.20 -0.78
CA ALA A 582 18.78 -6.63 -2.12
C ALA A 582 19.57 -7.95 -2.12
N ARG A 583 20.49 -8.12 -1.17
CA ARG A 583 21.36 -9.30 -1.07
C ARG A 583 20.60 -10.57 -0.73
N LEU A 584 19.67 -10.51 0.21
CA LEU A 584 18.87 -11.68 0.62
C LEU A 584 18.01 -12.16 -0.55
N SER A 585 17.56 -11.25 -1.42
CA SER A 585 16.72 -11.57 -2.57
C SER A 585 15.42 -12.30 -2.20
N LEU A 586 14.91 -11.98 -1.01
CA LEU A 586 13.57 -12.37 -0.52
C LEU A 586 12.60 -11.23 -0.80
N ASP A 587 11.31 -11.48 -0.72
CA ASP A 587 10.33 -10.42 -0.99
C ASP A 587 10.24 -9.42 0.18
N PRO A 588 10.11 -8.10 -0.09
CA PRO A 588 9.88 -7.47 -1.40
C PRO A 588 11.13 -6.85 -2.05
N SER A 589 12.28 -7.53 -2.03
CA SER A 589 13.57 -6.97 -2.50
C SER A 589 13.59 -6.47 -3.95
N TRP A 590 12.61 -6.87 -4.78
CA TRP A 590 12.45 -6.36 -6.13
C TRP A 590 12.29 -4.82 -6.15
N MET A 591 11.65 -4.23 -5.14
CA MET A 591 11.48 -2.77 -5.03
C MET A 591 12.80 -2.02 -4.84
N ILE A 592 13.83 -2.70 -4.34
CA ILE A 592 15.19 -2.15 -4.24
C ILE A 592 16.00 -2.54 -5.47
N THR A 593 16.07 -3.83 -5.79
CA THR A 593 16.95 -4.37 -6.86
C THR A 593 16.57 -3.92 -8.27
N THR A 594 15.32 -3.50 -8.49
CA THR A 594 14.89 -2.91 -9.77
C THR A 594 15.51 -1.52 -9.99
N TYR A 595 15.62 -0.73 -8.93
CA TYR A 595 15.89 0.71 -9.05
C TYR A 595 17.24 1.14 -8.46
N VAL A 596 17.83 0.38 -7.54
CA VAL A 596 19.05 0.75 -6.81
C VAL A 596 20.18 -0.22 -7.13
N ASP A 597 21.31 0.30 -7.62
CA ASP A 597 22.57 -0.43 -7.61
C ASP A 597 23.22 -0.30 -6.23
N VAL A 598 22.86 -1.22 -5.35
CA VAL A 598 23.34 -1.24 -3.97
C VAL A 598 24.85 -1.45 -3.86
N ASN A 599 25.51 -2.00 -4.89
CA ASN A 599 26.96 -2.22 -4.89
C ASN A 599 27.75 -1.00 -5.40
N ALA A 600 27.13 -0.17 -6.26
CA ALA A 600 27.68 1.12 -6.68
C ALA A 600 27.42 2.25 -5.66
N SER A 601 26.44 2.05 -4.78
CA SER A 601 26.12 2.93 -3.66
C SER A 601 27.27 2.96 -2.61
N SER A 602 27.31 3.99 -1.75
CA SER A 602 28.38 4.13 -0.77
C SER A 602 28.03 5.06 0.39
N VAL A 603 28.82 5.02 1.46
CA VAL A 603 28.78 6.01 2.55
C VAL A 603 29.79 7.12 2.31
N LEU A 604 29.37 8.36 2.58
CA LEU A 604 30.23 9.55 2.58
C LEU A 604 30.32 10.15 3.98
N THR A 605 31.48 10.71 4.29
CA THR A 605 31.59 11.68 5.38
C THR A 605 30.84 12.96 5.01
N GLU A 606 30.48 13.75 6.03
CA GLU A 606 29.81 15.04 5.80
C GLU A 606 30.67 16.00 4.99
N ASP A 607 32.00 15.98 5.17
CA ASP A 607 32.90 16.85 4.43
C ASP A 607 33.06 16.43 2.97
N GLU A 608 33.07 15.12 2.68
CA GLU A 608 32.99 14.62 1.30
C GLU A 608 31.68 15.05 0.65
N PHE A 609 30.56 14.95 1.36
CA PHE A 609 29.27 15.39 0.83
C PHE A 609 29.20 16.91 0.62
N LYS A 610 29.74 17.73 1.53
CA LYS A 610 29.83 19.20 1.34
C LYS A 610 30.58 19.56 0.06
N GLN A 611 31.63 18.81 -0.28
CA GLN A 611 32.35 19.01 -1.54
C GLN A 611 31.50 18.64 -2.76
N VAL A 612 30.73 17.55 -2.70
CA VAL A 612 29.78 17.18 -3.76
C VAL A 612 28.70 18.27 -3.91
N LEU A 613 28.09 18.67 -2.79
CA LEU A 613 27.02 19.65 -2.74
C LEU A 613 27.46 21.02 -3.30
N SER A 614 28.72 21.42 -3.08
CA SER A 614 29.28 22.66 -3.63
C SER A 614 29.23 22.79 -5.16
N LYS A 615 29.14 21.65 -5.87
CA LYS A 615 29.03 21.59 -7.33
C LYS A 615 27.60 21.86 -7.84
N GLY A 616 26.62 21.85 -6.95
CA GLY A 616 25.20 21.97 -7.26
C GLY A 616 24.50 20.61 -7.30
N LEU A 617 23.42 20.50 -6.54
CA LEU A 617 22.46 19.40 -6.56
C LEU A 617 21.04 19.95 -6.60
N VAL A 618 20.07 19.06 -6.83
CA VAL A 618 18.64 19.35 -6.81
C VAL A 618 18.00 18.65 -5.62
N THR A 619 16.95 19.24 -5.04
CA THR A 619 16.09 18.57 -4.07
C THR A 619 14.65 19.02 -4.22
N GLU A 620 13.72 18.08 -4.16
CA GLU A 620 12.28 18.33 -4.02
C GLU A 620 11.83 18.12 -2.57
N TYR A 621 11.18 19.14 -2.03
CA TYR A 621 10.56 19.05 -0.71
C TYR A 621 9.32 19.93 -0.62
N ALA A 622 8.24 19.39 -0.02
CA ALA A 622 6.96 20.07 0.19
C ALA A 622 6.42 20.77 -1.08
N GLY A 623 6.44 20.05 -2.22
CA GLY A 623 5.89 20.52 -3.50
C GLY A 623 6.75 21.54 -4.25
N LYS A 624 8.02 21.75 -3.87
CA LYS A 624 8.93 22.69 -4.51
C LYS A 624 10.28 22.03 -4.83
N SER A 625 10.87 22.43 -5.96
CA SER A 625 12.23 22.05 -6.34
C SER A 625 13.21 23.17 -6.01
N TYR A 626 14.39 22.79 -5.51
CA TYR A 626 15.45 23.71 -5.08
C TYR A 626 16.79 23.32 -5.70
N ASN A 627 17.55 24.32 -6.14
CA ASN A 627 18.97 24.14 -6.44
C ASN A 627 19.77 24.42 -5.16
N VAL A 628 20.53 23.43 -4.70
CA VAL A 628 21.28 23.50 -3.44
C VAL A 628 22.78 23.42 -3.70
N LYS A 629 23.53 24.35 -3.08
CA LYS A 629 25.00 24.44 -3.23
C LYS A 629 25.75 24.46 -1.90
N SER A 630 25.04 24.48 -0.78
CA SER A 630 25.63 24.53 0.55
C SER A 630 24.85 23.68 1.54
N TRP A 631 25.55 23.19 2.57
CA TRP A 631 24.97 22.41 3.66
C TRP A 631 23.88 23.20 4.40
N ASP A 632 24.15 24.46 4.71
CA ASP A 632 23.22 25.32 5.45
C ASP A 632 21.93 25.57 4.67
N ASP A 633 22.02 25.76 3.35
CA ASP A 633 20.83 25.89 2.50
C ASP A 633 20.00 24.61 2.52
N LEU A 634 20.65 23.45 2.38
CA LEU A 634 19.99 22.15 2.42
C LEU A 634 19.30 21.93 3.78
N MET A 635 20.01 22.10 4.89
CA MET A 635 19.44 21.94 6.23
C MET A 635 18.28 22.91 6.50
N LYS A 636 18.39 24.15 6.00
CA LYS A 636 17.34 25.16 6.14
C LYS A 636 16.06 24.79 5.37
N ILE A 637 16.18 24.22 4.17
CA ILE A 637 15.03 23.73 3.39
C ILE A 637 14.25 22.68 4.19
N PHE A 638 14.95 21.76 4.85
CA PHE A 638 14.34 20.70 5.65
C PHE A 638 14.03 21.11 7.10
N GLY A 639 14.45 22.32 7.53
CA GLY A 639 14.21 22.82 8.89
C GLY A 639 14.94 22.04 9.98
N TYR A 640 16.14 21.51 9.69
CA TYR A 640 16.91 20.68 10.62
C TYR A 640 18.16 21.39 11.16
N SER A 641 18.43 21.25 12.45
CA SER A 641 19.62 21.82 13.10
C SER A 641 20.24 20.88 14.15
N GLY A 642 19.84 19.61 14.16
CA GLY A 642 20.34 18.62 15.10
C GLY A 642 21.64 17.95 14.62
N PRO A 643 22.17 16.99 15.39
CA PRO A 643 23.34 16.22 14.99
C PRO A 643 23.05 15.32 13.78
N THR A 644 24.10 14.95 13.07
CA THR A 644 24.07 14.06 11.88
C THR A 644 25.06 12.91 12.07
N ALA A 645 24.88 11.81 11.33
CA ALA A 645 25.68 10.59 11.42
C ALA A 645 26.10 10.08 10.04
N GLY A 646 26.74 10.96 9.26
CA GLY A 646 27.18 10.66 7.90
C GLY A 646 26.10 10.78 6.83
N VAL A 647 26.47 10.41 5.60
CA VAL A 647 25.62 10.55 4.41
C VAL A 647 25.60 9.24 3.63
N VAL A 648 24.41 8.77 3.26
CA VAL A 648 24.25 7.63 2.35
C VAL A 648 24.12 8.15 0.93
N LYS A 649 24.98 7.65 0.04
CA LYS A 649 24.90 7.84 -1.40
C LYS A 649 24.25 6.60 -2.03
N LEU A 650 23.08 6.76 -2.64
CA LEU A 650 22.43 5.71 -3.42
C LEU A 650 22.61 5.98 -4.91
N GLU A 651 23.04 4.96 -5.63
CA GLU A 651 23.12 4.94 -7.09
C GLU A 651 21.88 4.23 -7.63
N LEU A 652 21.08 4.94 -8.41
CA LEU A 652 19.92 4.38 -9.09
C LEU A 652 20.31 3.89 -10.48
N THR A 653 19.70 2.78 -10.90
CA THR A 653 19.88 2.22 -12.25
C THR A 653 19.24 3.10 -13.32
N GLN A 654 18.31 3.96 -12.92
CA GLN A 654 17.62 4.96 -13.73
C GLN A 654 17.00 6.04 -12.84
N ALA A 655 16.69 7.20 -13.42
CA ALA A 655 15.84 8.18 -12.78
C ALA A 655 14.51 7.55 -12.36
N TYR A 656 14.12 7.74 -11.10
CA TYR A 656 12.90 7.15 -10.55
C TYR A 656 12.39 7.93 -9.33
N PRO A 657 11.47 8.90 -9.51
CA PRO A 657 10.98 9.75 -8.41
C PRO A 657 10.30 8.99 -7.28
N ALA A 658 9.68 7.84 -7.59
CA ALA A 658 9.01 6.99 -6.61
C ALA A 658 9.99 6.28 -5.65
N ILE A 659 11.31 6.47 -5.80
CA ILE A 659 12.29 5.96 -4.83
C ILE A 659 12.04 6.50 -3.41
N LEU A 660 11.61 7.76 -3.26
CA LEU A 660 11.30 8.33 -1.94
C LEU A 660 10.12 7.64 -1.25
N PRO A 661 8.94 7.47 -1.91
CA PRO A 661 7.88 6.61 -1.41
C PRO A 661 8.31 5.17 -1.08
N ILE A 662 9.16 4.53 -1.88
CA ILE A 662 9.68 3.18 -1.58
C ILE A 662 10.52 3.20 -0.30
N LEU A 663 11.40 4.19 -0.14
CA LEU A 663 12.21 4.37 1.07
C LEU A 663 11.39 4.86 2.30
N ALA A 664 10.10 5.13 2.11
CA ALA A 664 9.13 5.34 3.19
C ALA A 664 8.43 4.06 3.63
N ALA A 665 8.51 2.99 2.83
CA ALA A 665 7.81 1.74 3.12
C ALA A 665 8.47 0.99 4.29
N PRO A 666 7.70 0.35 5.18
CA PRO A 666 8.22 -0.22 6.44
C PRO A 666 9.29 -1.31 6.26
N PHE A 667 9.26 -2.05 5.15
CA PHE A 667 10.27 -3.07 4.84
C PHE A 667 11.69 -2.48 4.68
N THR A 668 11.81 -1.16 4.51
CA THR A 668 13.09 -0.44 4.45
C THR A 668 13.58 0.04 5.82
N MET A 669 12.96 -0.40 6.93
CA MET A 669 13.37 0.01 8.26
C MET A 669 14.84 -0.30 8.53
N ILE A 670 15.50 0.62 9.23
CA ILE A 670 16.93 0.56 9.49
C ILE A 670 17.19 -0.45 10.62
N VAL A 671 18.11 -1.38 10.38
CA VAL A 671 18.62 -2.37 11.34
C VAL A 671 20.10 -2.12 11.61
N SER A 672 20.58 -2.49 12.81
CA SER A 672 22.01 -2.39 13.12
C SER A 672 22.81 -3.49 12.40
N MET A 673 23.82 -3.08 11.63
CA MET A 673 24.80 -3.97 11.01
C MET A 673 25.58 -4.74 12.08
N GLN A 674 25.90 -4.09 13.20
CA GLN A 674 26.59 -4.72 14.32
C GLN A 674 25.75 -5.83 14.96
N TYR A 675 24.45 -5.60 15.15
CA TYR A 675 23.55 -6.64 15.63
C TYR A 675 23.46 -7.81 14.64
N ALA A 676 23.22 -7.50 13.37
CA ALA A 676 23.02 -8.50 12.32
C ALA A 676 24.26 -9.40 12.11
N LEU A 677 25.47 -8.84 12.21
CA LEU A 677 26.71 -9.56 11.93
C LEU A 677 27.44 -10.10 13.16
N GLY A 678 27.11 -9.61 14.36
CA GLY A 678 27.75 -10.00 15.62
C GLY A 678 29.28 -9.88 15.54
N ASP A 679 29.99 -10.97 15.84
CA ASP A 679 31.45 -11.00 15.87
C ASP A 679 32.12 -10.70 14.51
N LYS A 680 31.37 -10.81 13.41
CA LYS A 680 31.85 -10.50 12.05
C LYS A 680 31.83 -9.00 11.75
N TYR A 681 31.17 -8.18 12.58
CA TYR A 681 30.94 -6.76 12.32
C TYR A 681 32.22 -5.97 12.05
N GLN A 682 33.22 -6.07 12.94
CA GLN A 682 34.46 -5.28 12.83
C GLN A 682 35.22 -5.59 11.53
N GLN A 683 35.26 -6.87 11.15
CA GLN A 683 35.91 -7.29 9.92
C GLN A 683 35.12 -6.83 8.68
N ALA A 684 33.79 -6.95 8.70
CA ALA A 684 32.93 -6.48 7.63
C ALA A 684 32.99 -4.95 7.44
N LEU A 685 33.09 -4.19 8.53
CA LEU A 685 33.27 -2.74 8.51
C LEU A 685 34.61 -2.36 7.86
N ALA A 686 35.70 -3.01 8.26
CA ALA A 686 37.03 -2.80 7.68
C ALA A 686 37.07 -3.19 6.19
N ASP A 687 36.55 -4.36 5.84
CA ASP A 687 36.53 -4.88 4.45
C ASP A 687 35.72 -3.99 3.50
N SER A 688 34.64 -3.40 4.00
CA SER A 688 33.80 -2.46 3.24
C SER A 688 34.36 -1.03 3.22
N ASN A 689 35.49 -0.77 3.87
CA ASN A 689 36.05 0.56 4.06
C ASN A 689 35.00 1.54 4.63
N ASN A 690 34.38 1.17 5.75
CA ASN A 690 33.31 1.92 6.40
C ASN A 690 32.13 2.23 5.45
N GLY A 691 31.64 1.22 4.72
CA GLY A 691 30.52 1.37 3.79
C GLY A 691 30.85 2.05 2.46
N LYS A 692 32.12 2.35 2.15
CA LYS A 692 32.54 2.85 0.83
C LYS A 692 32.56 1.78 -0.26
N ASN A 693 32.60 0.50 0.13
CA ASN A 693 32.57 -0.66 -0.75
C ASN A 693 31.57 -1.71 -0.20
N PRO A 694 30.26 -1.48 -0.34
CA PRO A 694 29.24 -2.37 0.24
C PRO A 694 29.26 -3.78 -0.36
N ALA A 695 29.77 -3.97 -1.58
CA ALA A 695 29.95 -5.29 -2.19
C ALA A 695 30.80 -6.26 -1.33
N ALA A 696 31.68 -5.73 -0.47
CA ALA A 696 32.48 -6.53 0.44
C ALA A 696 31.64 -7.28 1.49
N TRP A 697 30.42 -6.81 1.79
CA TRP A 697 29.51 -7.48 2.73
C TRP A 697 29.01 -8.84 2.25
N ALA A 698 29.12 -9.14 0.95
CA ALA A 698 28.74 -10.43 0.38
C ALA A 698 29.54 -11.63 0.94
N LYS A 699 30.68 -11.38 1.59
CA LYS A 699 31.43 -12.40 2.34
C LYS A 699 30.72 -12.85 3.63
N TYR A 700 29.84 -12.00 4.16
CA TYR A 700 29.22 -12.15 5.48
C TYR A 700 27.71 -12.40 5.42
N VAL A 701 27.07 -11.98 4.32
CA VAL A 701 25.64 -12.16 4.05
C VAL A 701 25.45 -12.94 2.74
N THR A 702 24.69 -14.01 2.82
CA THR A 702 24.29 -14.92 1.74
C THR A 702 22.86 -14.63 1.26
N THR A 703 22.47 -15.24 0.15
CA THR A 703 21.10 -15.11 -0.40
C THR A 703 20.16 -16.14 0.22
N GLY A 704 18.88 -15.80 0.37
CA GLY A 704 17.83 -16.73 0.77
C GLY A 704 17.59 -16.80 2.28
N GLU A 705 16.59 -17.59 2.66
CA GLU A 705 16.08 -17.73 4.03
C GLU A 705 17.08 -18.40 5.00
N ASP A 706 18.07 -19.13 4.48
CA ASP A 706 19.09 -19.77 5.32
C ASP A 706 20.18 -18.81 5.82
N ASP A 707 20.19 -17.56 5.33
CA ASP A 707 21.16 -16.57 5.76
C ASP A 707 21.09 -16.33 7.28
N ALA A 708 22.25 -16.24 7.92
CA ALA A 708 22.33 -16.10 9.39
C ALA A 708 21.72 -14.79 9.88
N THR A 709 21.83 -13.70 9.11
CA THR A 709 21.26 -12.41 9.49
C THR A 709 19.74 -12.43 9.37
N HIS A 710 19.19 -13.13 8.37
CA HIS A 710 17.75 -13.34 8.24
C HIS A 710 17.20 -14.14 9.41
N ARG A 711 17.75 -15.33 9.68
CA ARG A 711 17.28 -16.18 10.80
C ARG A 711 17.32 -15.46 12.14
N LEU A 712 18.36 -14.64 12.37
CA LEU A 712 18.44 -13.82 13.57
C LEU A 712 17.28 -12.82 13.66
N LEU A 713 17.04 -12.01 12.63
CA LEU A 713 16.00 -10.98 12.64
C LEU A 713 14.58 -11.57 12.54
N HIS A 714 14.43 -12.74 11.92
CA HIS A 714 13.18 -13.49 11.87
C HIS A 714 12.69 -13.90 13.25
N GLU A 715 13.60 -14.32 14.14
CA GLU A 715 13.24 -14.77 15.50
C GLU A 715 13.39 -13.65 16.54
N LYS A 716 14.36 -12.77 16.34
CA LYS A 716 14.81 -11.77 17.32
C LYS A 716 14.88 -10.39 16.65
N PRO A 717 13.74 -9.76 16.37
CA PRO A 717 13.73 -8.40 15.83
C PRO A 717 14.46 -7.40 16.74
N ILE A 718 15.03 -6.39 16.10
CA ILE A 718 15.62 -5.21 16.75
C ILE A 718 14.74 -3.99 16.45
N SER A 719 14.74 -2.98 17.33
CA SER A 719 13.89 -1.80 17.16
C SER A 719 14.68 -0.50 17.01
N THR A 720 14.41 0.23 15.93
CA THR A 720 14.75 1.66 15.78
C THR A 720 13.52 2.56 15.91
N GLY A 721 12.34 1.98 16.10
CA GLY A 721 11.03 2.66 16.13
C GLY A 721 10.51 2.93 17.55
N PRO A 722 9.26 3.42 17.66
CA PRO A 722 8.65 3.82 18.93
C PRO A 722 8.39 2.65 19.90
N TYR A 723 8.27 1.42 19.40
CA TYR A 723 8.08 0.21 20.20
C TYR A 723 9.13 -0.86 19.87
N TYR A 724 9.29 -1.86 20.72
CA TYR A 724 10.04 -3.09 20.42
C TYR A 724 9.20 -4.32 20.74
N VAL A 725 9.44 -5.43 20.03
CA VAL A 725 8.84 -6.73 20.36
C VAL A 725 9.47 -7.24 21.66
N ALA A 726 8.69 -7.26 22.73
CA ALA A 726 9.16 -7.65 24.05
C ALA A 726 8.98 -9.15 24.33
N ASP A 727 7.94 -9.74 23.76
CA ASP A 727 7.56 -11.13 23.93
C ASP A 727 6.57 -11.54 22.85
N TYR A 728 6.54 -12.80 22.48
CA TYR A 728 5.55 -13.32 21.55
C TYR A 728 5.38 -14.84 21.70
N GLN A 729 4.21 -15.32 21.28
CA GLN A 729 3.95 -16.73 21.07
C GLN A 729 3.32 -16.89 19.69
N GLN A 730 4.00 -17.63 18.81
CA GLN A 730 3.56 -17.84 17.44
C GLN A 730 2.11 -18.33 17.38
N ASP A 731 1.35 -17.77 16.43
CA ASP A 731 -0.09 -17.99 16.22
C ASP A 731 -0.98 -17.71 17.44
N SER A 732 -0.48 -16.97 18.44
CA SER A 732 -1.23 -16.64 19.65
C SER A 732 -1.18 -15.17 20.03
N TYR A 733 -0.01 -14.59 20.27
CA TYR A 733 0.08 -13.18 20.66
C TYR A 733 1.44 -12.55 20.36
N ILE A 734 1.47 -11.22 20.24
CA ILE A 734 2.69 -10.41 20.18
C ILE A 734 2.54 -9.25 21.19
N VAL A 735 3.56 -9.06 22.02
CA VAL A 735 3.65 -7.96 22.99
C VAL A 735 4.69 -6.96 22.52
N LEU A 736 4.26 -5.73 22.28
CA LEU A 736 5.16 -4.59 22.08
C LEU A 736 5.24 -3.75 23.35
N LYS A 737 6.43 -3.22 23.64
CA LYS A 737 6.66 -2.23 24.70
C LYS A 737 7.29 -0.99 24.12
N TYR A 738 7.02 0.17 24.71
CA TYR A 738 7.63 1.43 24.27
C TYR A 738 9.15 1.32 24.29
N ASN A 739 9.81 1.87 23.28
CA ASN A 739 11.27 1.88 23.17
C ASN A 739 11.85 3.10 23.90
N PRO A 740 12.55 2.93 25.03
CA PRO A 740 13.10 4.05 25.79
C PRO A 740 14.24 4.78 25.05
N TYR A 741 14.77 4.19 23.98
CA TYR A 741 15.85 4.76 23.15
C TYR A 741 15.34 5.39 21.86
N TYR A 742 14.03 5.53 21.68
CA TYR A 742 13.46 6.09 20.46
C TYR A 742 13.87 7.56 20.27
N TRP A 743 14.45 7.88 19.12
CA TRP A 743 15.04 9.18 18.82
C TRP A 743 14.03 10.34 18.85
N ASN A 744 12.73 10.06 18.65
CA ASN A 744 11.68 11.06 18.66
C ASN A 744 10.86 11.08 19.96
N ALA A 745 11.38 10.58 21.08
CA ALA A 745 10.66 10.57 22.36
C ALA A 745 10.26 11.98 22.86
N THR A 746 10.89 13.05 22.35
CA THR A 746 10.43 14.44 22.59
C THR A 746 9.00 14.68 22.09
N LEU A 747 8.57 13.99 21.03
CA LEU A 747 7.19 14.03 20.55
C LEU A 747 6.22 13.53 21.64
N TRP A 748 6.60 12.50 22.40
CA TRP A 748 5.77 11.97 23.47
C TRP A 748 5.65 12.96 24.64
N GLN A 749 6.71 13.70 24.95
CA GLN A 749 6.67 14.75 25.96
C GLN A 749 5.70 15.87 25.54
N GLN A 750 5.68 16.23 24.27
CA GLN A 750 4.78 17.25 23.73
C GLN A 750 3.32 16.78 23.69
N LEU A 751 3.08 15.52 23.31
CA LEU A 751 1.73 14.99 23.15
C LEU A 751 1.08 14.54 24.46
N TYR A 752 1.87 13.94 25.35
CA TYR A 752 1.38 13.22 26.54
C TYR A 752 1.98 13.71 27.86
N GLY A 753 2.99 14.58 27.80
CA GLY A 753 3.78 14.91 28.99
C GLY A 753 4.68 13.76 29.46
N PHE A 754 4.83 12.71 28.64
CA PHE A 754 5.60 11.51 28.95
C PHE A 754 7.00 11.57 28.33
N LYS A 755 8.02 11.27 29.12
CA LYS A 755 9.38 11.03 28.64
C LYS A 755 9.93 9.75 29.29
N PRO A 756 10.50 8.82 28.51
CA PRO A 756 11.09 7.57 28.99
C PRO A 756 12.15 7.71 30.08
#